data_AF-K9V220-F1
#
_entry.id   AF-K9V220-F1
#
_cell.length_a   1.000
_cell.length_b   1.000
_cell.length_c   1.000
_cell.angle_alpha   90.00
_cell.angle_beta   90.00
_cell.angle_gamma   90.00
#
_symmetry.space_group_name_H-M   'P 1'
#
loop_
_entity.id
_entity.type
_entity.pdbx_description
1 polymer ?
#
loop_
_entity_poly.entity_id
_entity_poly.type
_entity_poly.pdbx_seq_one_letter_code
_entity_poly.pdbx_strand_id
1 'polypeptide(L)'
;MIDQLITALSKEVEMSAVEIADTLWLALQMQEFQAESVSSGLPLNKEDERGINKQESQSEQGILPNISDLEKTQTQPPEEQKAGIYPRNQQHTSKSLDLSFKVPDAPSLREPLTLARGLKPLMRRVPSGRELVLDEAATIQRIADEGLWIPVIKPTVEPWLDLELVVDEAISMQIWRHTIKELERLLKNYGIFRDVRVWGLITDENEQVQIRRGIGATAKNQTTRSPKELIDPSGRRLVLVVSDCVSSLWRNGAVTPVLELWAKQGSMAIVQMLPKWLWKRTALGRASEVRLRGLTPGMSNHKLIAKEVSLWDELEEEKGVKVPVFTLEADKVVTWAQMLSGKGGIWTLGYVFKLDATPVNKDNGLFNLAHSDLSAEERVQAFRVTASPMARKLAGLLASAPVISLPIVRLIREAMLKDSQQVHVAEVFLGGLLKSLSEINADTNPDYVQYDFMDGVRELLVDSVPSQYVLNVVDEISKYVARKAGLSLEDFATVLRNPQQFKDSGIVEEVGYFATVTAQVLRRLGGEYAKWADEINTQLLEEDTKVLYEARLFIIGEGGVGKTSLANKLIDSKYKLKLEGGDNPEKSTEGIDVLHLDFPNFSGNPFRMNIWDFGGQEIYHATHQFFFTKRSLYLLVADTRQDNTDFNYWLEVVELLSEASPVIIVKNEKQDRPCQVNENQLRGRFPNIKKILSTNLASNRGLSEILTAVQHHISQLPHIGTLLPKTWVRVREALEADNRNHITQDEFFTLCDTHGFKRREDKLQLSGYLHDLGVCLHFQEDPILKNWVILKPEWVTTAVYTVLDTPEVQKALGCFTHKDLAKIWADDQYSDMRDELLQLMMRFKLCYEIPHRPRTYIAPQLLSPNQPKYDWDDRENLILRYYYDFMPKGMLTRFIVEMHKPIDNELIWKDGVILTDGNARAEVIEAYYKNEIRIRVSGFPKKDLLTRIRHEFNKIHDSYEKLRYQELIPCNCPTCKGSQNPHAYALKKLQERIQNQNHEIECDKPPYHKVNVHSLIDDAIGHIQISQATENDQREEYYSREAYEDMQEITKLAVSREITLKQEQAMTNEKNQTWTGDRVDGDKVMGDKDTIAGNKMKTGDVAGDAIAGNKIVNSQNLAQAAKDIKDLLDQISATDRSNKPTIIAVKAIEAIEKNPTLKDRIINAGKEAGFAALDAAVDHPSVKIVTAAIKGAMEA
;
A
#
# COMPACT_ATOMS: atom_id res chain seq x y z
N MET A 1 -22.88 55.32 34.50
CA MET A 1 -21.91 55.15 33.40
C MET A 1 -21.45 53.70 33.31
N ILE A 2 -21.05 53.07 34.43
CA ILE A 2 -20.73 51.63 34.50
C ILE A 2 -21.93 50.74 34.15
N ASP A 3 -23.13 51.04 34.66
CA ASP A 3 -24.32 50.22 34.35
C ASP A 3 -24.75 50.29 32.87
N GLN A 4 -24.49 51.43 32.21
CA GLN A 4 -24.73 51.57 30.76
C GLN A 4 -23.70 50.80 29.93
N LEU A 5 -22.44 50.72 30.39
CA LEU A 5 -21.39 49.91 29.78
C LEU A 5 -21.69 48.41 29.94
N ILE A 6 -22.15 47.99 31.13
CA ILE A 6 -22.57 46.61 31.40
C ILE A 6 -23.78 46.22 30.54
N THR A 7 -24.77 47.11 30.40
CA THR A 7 -25.96 46.86 29.58
C THR A 7 -25.65 46.82 28.07
N ALA A 8 -24.64 47.56 27.62
CA ALA A 8 -24.18 47.53 26.23
C ALA A 8 -23.36 46.26 25.93
N LEU A 9 -22.43 45.90 26.82
CA LEU A 9 -21.58 44.71 26.66
C LEU A 9 -22.36 43.40 26.81
N SER A 10 -23.38 43.35 27.67
CA SER A 10 -24.23 42.16 27.83
C SER A 10 -25.13 41.85 26.63
N LYS A 11 -25.26 42.78 25.67
CA LYS A 11 -26.04 42.57 24.43
C LYS A 11 -25.24 41.93 23.29
N GLU A 12 -23.91 42.05 23.31
CA GLU A 12 -23.03 41.51 22.25
C GLU A 12 -22.12 40.37 22.76
N VAL A 13 -21.85 40.29 24.06
CA VAL A 13 -21.03 39.25 24.67
C VAL A 13 -21.74 38.73 25.93
N GLU A 14 -22.08 37.45 25.99
CA GLU A 14 -22.65 36.81 27.19
C GLU A 14 -21.59 36.68 28.29
N MET A 15 -21.21 37.80 28.92
CA MET A 15 -20.32 37.84 30.09
C MET A 15 -21.11 38.21 31.34
N SER A 16 -20.78 37.57 32.45
CA SER A 16 -21.32 37.89 33.77
C SER A 16 -20.77 39.22 34.30
N ALA A 17 -21.47 39.85 35.24
CA ALA A 17 -21.04 41.11 35.85
C ALA A 17 -19.64 41.02 36.50
N VAL A 18 -19.25 39.83 36.96
CA VAL A 18 -17.93 39.56 37.55
C VAL A 18 -16.85 39.53 36.45
N GLU A 19 -17.12 38.91 35.31
CA GLU A 19 -16.16 38.84 34.20
C GLU A 19 -15.93 40.22 33.55
N ILE A 20 -16.95 41.08 33.53
CA ILE A 20 -16.79 42.47 33.07
C ILE A 20 -15.89 43.26 34.03
N ALA A 21 -16.07 43.07 35.35
CA ALA A 21 -15.23 43.70 36.36
C ALA A 21 -13.77 43.22 36.28
N ASP A 22 -13.55 41.91 36.12
CA ASP A 22 -12.21 41.33 35.98
C ASP A 22 -11.51 41.79 34.70
N THR A 23 -12.25 41.91 33.59
CA THR A 23 -11.69 42.38 32.31
C THR A 23 -11.29 43.86 32.37
N LEU A 24 -12.10 44.69 33.03
CA LEU A 24 -11.77 46.10 33.26
C LEU A 24 -10.58 46.25 34.22
N TRP A 25 -10.52 45.41 35.25
CA TRP A 25 -9.38 45.38 36.17
C TRP A 25 -8.08 44.95 35.46
N LEU A 26 -8.13 43.92 34.61
CA LEU A 26 -6.99 43.46 33.83
C LEU A 26 -6.51 44.51 32.82
N ALA A 27 -7.43 45.21 32.15
CA ALA A 27 -7.08 46.27 31.21
C ALA A 27 -6.37 47.45 31.90
N LEU A 28 -6.78 47.79 33.13
CA LEU A 28 -6.11 48.81 33.94
C LEU A 28 -4.70 48.37 34.37
N GLN A 29 -4.53 47.11 34.76
CA GLN A 29 -3.22 46.57 35.14
C GLN A 29 -2.25 46.41 33.95
N MET A 30 -2.79 46.14 32.75
CA MET A 30 -1.97 46.08 31.53
C MET A 30 -1.43 47.46 31.09
N GLN A 31 -2.12 48.55 31.43
CA GLN A 31 -1.61 49.91 31.17
C GLN A 31 -0.47 50.31 32.10
N GLU A 32 -0.46 49.86 33.36
CA GLU A 32 0.65 50.13 34.30
C GLU A 32 1.94 49.41 33.87
N PHE A 33 1.86 48.19 33.32
CA PHE A 33 3.02 47.45 32.83
C PHE A 33 3.64 47.99 31.52
N GLN A 34 2.90 48.78 30.72
CA GLN A 34 3.43 49.41 29.50
C GLN A 34 4.22 50.69 29.79
N ALA A 35 4.07 51.31 30.96
CA ALA A 35 4.76 52.56 31.29
C ALA A 35 6.24 52.36 31.71
N GLU A 36 6.64 51.19 32.21
CA GLU A 36 8.01 50.93 32.71
C GLU A 36 8.99 50.40 31.64
N SER A 37 8.52 50.00 30.45
CA SER A 37 9.36 49.31 29.44
C SER A 37 9.89 50.18 28.28
N VAL A 38 9.69 51.50 28.32
CA VAL A 38 10.06 52.41 27.21
C VAL A 38 11.38 53.20 27.45
N SER A 39 12.07 53.06 28.58
CA SER A 39 13.34 53.78 28.82
C SER A 39 14.56 52.85 29.00
N SER A 40 15.19 52.45 27.90
CA SER A 40 16.67 52.54 27.71
C SER A 40 17.13 51.74 26.49
N GLY A 41 17.26 52.42 25.36
CA GLY A 41 18.15 51.98 24.27
C GLY A 41 19.32 52.96 24.18
N LEU A 42 20.55 52.46 24.11
CA LEU A 42 21.73 53.22 23.65
C LEU A 42 22.63 52.32 22.79
N PRO A 43 23.38 52.89 21.82
CA PRO A 43 23.68 52.27 20.53
C PRO A 43 25.16 51.90 20.34
N LEU A 44 25.42 51.26 19.20
CA LEU A 44 26.66 50.69 18.67
C LEU A 44 27.86 51.66 18.44
N ASN A 45 29.04 51.02 18.46
CA ASN A 45 30.32 51.29 17.76
C ASN A 45 31.43 52.10 18.46
N LYS A 46 32.62 51.47 18.64
CA LYS A 46 33.82 51.64 17.78
C LYS A 46 35.03 50.82 18.27
N GLU A 47 35.91 50.54 17.32
CA GLU A 47 37.12 49.71 17.36
C GLU A 47 38.26 50.25 18.25
N ASP A 48 39.12 49.29 18.65
CA ASP A 48 40.56 49.32 18.91
C ASP A 48 41.20 50.36 19.84
N GLU A 49 41.86 49.87 20.91
CA GLU A 49 43.32 50.05 21.10
C GLU A 49 43.89 49.20 22.27
N ARG A 50 44.83 48.32 21.90
CA ARG A 50 46.07 47.83 22.57
C ARG A 50 46.27 48.04 24.09
N GLY A 51 46.66 46.95 24.77
CA GLY A 51 47.95 46.92 25.48
C GLY A 51 48.05 46.34 26.91
N ILE A 52 48.79 45.23 27.01
CA ILE A 52 49.83 44.90 28.03
C ILE A 52 49.41 44.38 29.43
N ASN A 53 49.46 43.04 29.57
CA ASN A 53 50.37 42.20 30.37
C ASN A 53 50.69 42.47 31.87
N LYS A 54 50.57 41.41 32.70
CA LYS A 54 51.37 40.97 33.88
C LYS A 54 50.62 39.80 34.54
N GLN A 55 51.00 38.52 34.53
CA GLN A 55 52.23 37.76 34.82
C GLN A 55 52.56 37.62 36.33
N GLU A 56 52.74 36.34 36.72
CA GLU A 56 53.53 35.76 37.83
C GLU A 56 52.90 35.67 39.24
N SER A 57 53.14 34.65 40.11
CA SER A 57 53.83 33.35 40.06
C SER A 57 53.83 32.69 41.46
N GLN A 58 53.86 31.34 41.48
CA GLN A 58 54.67 30.43 42.33
C GLN A 58 54.38 30.18 43.84
N SER A 59 54.31 28.87 44.20
CA SER A 59 55.36 28.02 44.86
C SER A 59 54.72 26.89 45.72
N GLU A 60 54.90 25.59 45.40
CA GLU A 60 55.90 24.59 45.91
C GLU A 60 55.47 23.86 47.22
N GLN A 61 55.72 22.58 47.56
CA GLN A 61 56.59 21.48 47.07
C GLN A 61 56.26 20.14 47.83
N GLY A 62 56.37 18.98 47.14
CA GLY A 62 57.07 17.74 47.64
C GLY A 62 56.22 16.55 48.17
N ILE A 63 56.53 15.24 48.04
CA ILE A 63 57.70 14.39 47.63
C ILE A 63 57.16 12.97 47.24
N LEU A 64 57.85 12.24 46.33
CA LEU A 64 57.62 10.83 45.86
C LEU A 64 58.60 9.81 46.52
N PRO A 65 58.33 8.48 46.48
CA PRO A 65 59.07 7.57 45.57
C PRO A 65 58.19 6.44 44.95
N ASN A 66 58.24 6.16 43.63
CA ASN A 66 59.10 5.24 42.84
C ASN A 66 59.03 3.73 43.19
N ILE A 67 59.04 2.71 42.32
CA ILE A 67 58.85 2.40 40.87
C ILE A 67 59.12 0.86 40.80
N SER A 68 58.31 0.08 40.06
CA SER A 68 58.73 -1.06 39.19
C SER A 68 57.47 -1.77 38.66
N ASP A 69 56.97 -1.37 37.47
CA ASP A 69 57.09 -2.11 36.18
C ASP A 69 56.04 -3.24 36.04
N LEU A 70 55.12 -3.33 35.06
CA LEU A 70 55.08 -2.91 33.65
C LEU A 70 53.62 -2.80 33.12
N GLU A 71 53.45 -1.85 32.20
CA GLU A 71 52.60 -1.87 30.99
C GLU A 71 51.06 -1.87 31.00
N LYS A 72 50.57 -0.78 30.38
CA LYS A 72 49.42 -0.61 29.46
C LYS A 72 48.07 -0.15 30.00
N THR A 73 48.09 1.14 30.38
CA THR A 73 47.21 2.27 29.95
C THR A 73 45.69 2.10 30.13
N GLN A 74 45.16 2.37 31.33
CA GLN A 74 44.54 3.63 31.82
C GLN A 74 43.23 4.01 31.09
N THR A 75 42.03 3.70 31.60
CA THR A 75 41.24 4.35 32.69
C THR A 75 41.17 5.88 32.66
N GLN A 76 39.95 6.42 32.67
CA GLN A 76 39.48 7.20 33.83
C GLN A 76 37.93 7.36 33.88
N PRO A 77 37.30 7.07 35.03
CA PRO A 77 36.00 7.59 35.45
C PRO A 77 36.22 8.79 36.43
N PRO A 78 35.22 9.27 37.19
CA PRO A 78 34.50 10.51 36.92
C PRO A 78 34.71 11.58 38.02
N GLU A 79 34.60 12.87 37.68
CA GLU A 79 34.39 13.91 38.70
C GLU A 79 33.33 14.94 38.29
N GLU A 80 32.54 15.28 39.31
CA GLU A 80 31.41 16.19 39.31
C GLU A 80 31.82 17.65 39.09
N GLN A 81 31.00 18.44 38.38
CA GLN A 81 30.29 19.61 38.91
C GLN A 81 29.80 20.59 37.81
N LYS A 82 28.59 21.13 38.10
CA LYS A 82 28.11 22.50 37.82
C LYS A 82 27.67 22.86 36.40
N ALA A 83 26.40 23.23 36.33
CA ALA A 83 25.74 23.89 35.23
C ALA A 83 26.40 25.24 34.88
N GLY A 84 26.71 25.41 33.60
CA GLY A 84 27.18 26.66 33.00
C GLY A 84 26.71 26.71 31.55
N ILE A 85 25.85 27.68 31.26
CA ILE A 85 25.30 28.05 29.96
C ILE A 85 26.43 28.56 29.06
N TYR A 86 26.81 27.84 27.99
CA TYR A 86 27.28 28.30 26.66
C TYR A 86 27.54 27.05 25.78
N PRO A 87 27.31 27.10 24.45
CA PRO A 87 27.42 25.93 23.58
C PRO A 87 28.88 25.67 23.21
N ARG A 88 29.34 24.42 23.27
CA ARG A 88 30.66 24.04 22.75
C ARG A 88 30.59 22.79 21.87
N ASN A 89 30.80 23.05 20.58
CA ASN A 89 31.31 22.23 19.48
C ASN A 89 30.89 20.76 19.34
N GLN A 90 30.09 20.54 18.29
CA GLN A 90 29.97 19.28 17.56
C GLN A 90 31.36 18.81 17.09
N GLN A 91 31.72 17.58 17.46
CA GLN A 91 32.71 16.78 16.74
C GLN A 91 31.96 15.77 15.86
N HIS A 92 32.46 15.66 14.64
CA HIS A 92 31.84 15.05 13.46
C HIS A 92 31.31 13.63 13.67
N THR A 93 29.99 13.49 13.67
CA THR A 93 29.28 12.26 13.32
C THR A 93 28.83 12.32 11.86
N SER A 94 28.87 11.16 11.21
CA SER A 94 28.55 10.91 9.80
C SER A 94 27.29 11.66 9.34
N LYS A 95 27.46 12.53 8.33
CA LYS A 95 26.39 13.26 7.65
C LYS A 95 25.36 12.30 7.04
N SER A 96 24.21 12.15 7.71
CA SER A 96 22.94 11.82 7.08
C SER A 96 22.41 13.09 6.39
N LEU A 97 21.86 12.98 5.18
CA LEU A 97 21.21 14.10 4.48
C LEU A 97 20.02 14.60 5.32
N ASP A 98 20.13 15.81 5.86
CA ASP A 98 19.26 16.34 6.91
C ASP A 98 18.53 17.60 6.38
N LEU A 99 17.37 17.42 5.74
CA LEU A 99 16.48 18.52 5.32
C LEU A 99 15.83 19.17 6.56
N SER A 100 16.55 20.06 7.23
CA SER A 100 16.11 20.69 8.49
C SER A 100 15.44 22.06 8.27
N PHE A 101 14.22 22.08 7.74
CA PHE A 101 13.48 23.34 7.54
C PHE A 101 12.10 23.33 8.23
N LYS A 102 11.93 24.17 9.27
CA LYS A 102 10.66 24.34 10.02
C LYS A 102 9.62 25.13 9.21
N VAL A 103 8.44 24.56 8.99
CA VAL A 103 7.26 25.24 8.41
C VAL A 103 6.49 25.94 9.54
N PRO A 104 5.85 27.11 9.33
CA PRO A 104 4.87 27.63 10.28
C PRO A 104 3.72 26.63 10.48
N ASP A 105 3.45 26.24 11.72
CA ASP A 105 2.40 25.25 12.03
C ASP A 105 1.01 25.88 11.85
N ALA A 106 0.18 25.32 10.97
CA ALA A 106 -1.26 25.53 11.02
C ALA A 106 -1.85 24.87 12.31
N PRO A 107 -2.85 25.51 12.96
CA PRO A 107 -3.47 24.97 14.17
C PRO A 107 -4.08 23.59 13.88
N SER A 108 -3.68 22.59 14.67
CA SER A 108 -4.14 21.19 14.49
C SER A 108 -5.53 20.95 15.08
N LEU A 109 -5.90 21.71 16.12
CA LEU A 109 -7.26 21.77 16.67
C LEU A 109 -8.07 22.89 16.00
N ARG A 110 -9.17 22.55 15.33
CA ARG A 110 -10.02 23.52 14.59
C ARG A 110 -10.65 24.59 15.49
N GLU A 111 -11.19 24.18 16.64
CA GLU A 111 -11.92 25.06 17.56
C GLU A 111 -11.53 24.79 19.02
N PRO A 112 -10.31 25.19 19.43
CA PRO A 112 -9.82 24.91 20.78
C PRO A 112 -10.75 25.46 21.87
N LEU A 113 -11.34 26.65 21.65
CA LEU A 113 -12.27 27.25 22.61
C LEU A 113 -13.58 26.47 22.73
N THR A 114 -14.14 25.96 21.62
CA THR A 114 -15.36 25.14 21.64
C THR A 114 -15.12 23.82 22.36
N LEU A 115 -13.96 23.19 22.13
CA LEU A 115 -13.55 21.97 22.82
C LEU A 115 -13.38 22.20 24.32
N ALA A 116 -12.71 23.29 24.71
CA ALA A 116 -12.54 23.67 26.11
C ALA A 116 -13.88 23.99 26.81
N ARG A 117 -14.79 24.69 26.12
CA ARG A 117 -16.18 24.91 26.58
C ARG A 117 -16.92 23.59 26.77
N GLY A 118 -16.62 22.57 25.98
CA GLY A 118 -17.21 21.25 26.12
C GLY A 118 -16.87 20.55 27.44
N LEU A 119 -15.73 20.89 28.04
CA LEU A 119 -15.29 20.40 29.35
C LEU A 119 -15.84 21.19 30.54
N LYS A 120 -16.58 22.30 30.30
CA LYS A 120 -17.19 23.13 31.35
C LYS A 120 -18.00 22.35 32.40
N PRO A 121 -18.73 21.26 32.09
CA PRO A 121 -19.40 20.45 33.10
C PRO A 121 -18.47 19.95 34.23
N LEU A 122 -17.17 19.76 33.92
CA LEU A 122 -16.17 19.31 34.89
C LEU A 122 -15.60 20.42 35.77
N MET A 123 -15.94 21.70 35.53
CA MET A 123 -15.49 22.86 36.31
C MET A 123 -16.19 22.98 37.67
N ARG A 124 -16.19 21.88 38.43
CA ARG A 124 -16.70 21.84 39.80
C ARG A 124 -15.57 22.20 40.75
N ARG A 125 -15.83 23.15 41.66
CA ARG A 125 -14.91 23.46 42.76
C ARG A 125 -15.32 22.71 44.03
N VAL A 126 -14.34 22.24 44.77
CA VAL A 126 -14.51 21.57 46.06
C VAL A 126 -13.62 22.25 47.10
N PRO A 127 -14.00 22.21 48.38
CA PRO A 127 -13.12 22.65 49.45
C PRO A 127 -11.79 21.88 49.44
N SER A 128 -10.68 22.62 49.48
CA SER A 128 -9.34 22.06 49.60
C SER A 128 -9.19 21.40 50.97
N GLY A 129 -8.61 20.20 50.98
CA GLY A 129 -8.31 19.49 52.22
C GLY A 129 -6.95 19.85 52.82
N ARG A 130 -6.17 20.73 52.15
CA ARG A 130 -4.78 21.03 52.50
C ARG A 130 -4.55 22.50 52.78
N GLU A 131 -5.23 23.38 52.05
CA GLU A 131 -5.04 24.81 52.16
C GLU A 131 -6.26 25.45 52.85
N LEU A 132 -5.96 26.13 53.94
CA LEU A 132 -6.92 26.79 54.81
C LEU A 132 -6.59 28.29 54.81
N VAL A 133 -7.55 29.13 54.43
CA VAL A 133 -7.39 30.59 54.38
C VAL A 133 -8.29 31.24 55.43
N LEU A 134 -7.81 32.34 56.00
CA LEU A 134 -8.55 33.13 56.97
C LEU A 134 -9.87 33.63 56.33
N ASP A 135 -11.00 33.31 56.96
CA ASP A 135 -12.26 33.98 56.66
C ASP A 135 -12.28 35.32 57.42
N GLU A 136 -11.76 36.36 56.78
CA GLU A 136 -11.63 37.68 57.39
C GLU A 136 -12.98 38.20 57.91
N ALA A 137 -14.05 38.05 57.14
CA ALA A 137 -15.39 38.52 57.53
C ALA A 137 -15.92 37.75 58.74
N ALA A 138 -15.86 36.42 58.72
CA ALA A 138 -16.31 35.60 59.86
C ALA A 138 -15.42 35.80 61.10
N THR A 139 -14.12 36.05 60.91
CA THR A 139 -13.19 36.37 61.98
C THR A 139 -13.51 37.70 62.62
N ILE A 140 -13.70 38.76 61.82
CA ILE A 140 -14.07 40.09 62.31
C ILE A 140 -15.41 40.04 63.05
N GLN A 141 -16.38 39.31 62.50
CA GLN A 141 -17.70 39.18 63.09
C GLN A 141 -17.65 38.43 64.42
N ARG A 142 -16.89 37.34 64.50
CA ARG A 142 -16.67 36.61 65.75
C ARG A 142 -15.95 37.45 66.81
N ILE A 143 -14.96 38.25 66.39
CA ILE A 143 -14.27 39.19 67.29
C ILE A 143 -15.26 40.24 67.82
N ALA A 144 -16.12 40.79 66.94
CA ALA A 144 -17.11 41.77 67.32
C ALA A 144 -18.17 41.21 68.28
N ASP A 145 -18.61 39.97 68.06
CA ASP A 145 -19.68 39.33 68.82
C ASP A 145 -19.20 38.72 70.15
N GLU A 146 -18.03 38.07 70.15
CA GLU A 146 -17.52 37.29 71.30
C GLU A 146 -16.37 37.98 72.05
N GLY A 147 -15.76 39.03 71.49
CA GLY A 147 -14.57 39.69 72.05
C GLY A 147 -13.28 38.87 72.01
N LEU A 148 -13.30 37.70 71.35
CA LEU A 148 -12.18 36.76 71.27
C LEU A 148 -11.45 36.86 69.93
N TRP A 149 -10.14 37.08 69.97
CA TRP A 149 -9.28 37.24 68.79
C TRP A 149 -8.79 35.88 68.25
N ILE A 150 -9.72 35.04 67.82
CA ILE A 150 -9.43 33.72 67.26
C ILE A 150 -9.78 33.74 65.75
N PRO A 151 -8.82 33.49 64.85
CA PRO A 151 -9.07 33.45 63.41
C PRO A 151 -10.03 32.33 63.04
N VAL A 152 -11.12 32.66 62.32
CA VAL A 152 -12.00 31.69 61.68
C VAL A 152 -11.39 31.34 60.34
N ILE A 153 -11.06 30.06 60.14
CA ILE A 153 -10.38 29.60 58.93
C ILE A 153 -11.36 28.79 58.09
N LYS A 154 -11.37 29.02 56.78
CA LYS A 154 -12.14 28.24 55.81
C LYS A 154 -11.24 27.59 54.76
N PRO A 155 -11.59 26.40 54.26
CA PRO A 155 -10.87 25.78 53.16
C PRO A 155 -10.97 26.62 51.88
N THR A 156 -9.86 26.74 51.15
CA THR A 156 -9.85 27.36 49.82
C THR A 156 -10.66 26.50 48.85
N VAL A 157 -11.16 27.09 47.77
CA VAL A 157 -11.88 26.34 46.73
C VAL A 157 -10.93 25.98 45.59
N GLU A 158 -10.74 24.70 45.33
CA GLU A 158 -9.87 24.18 44.26
C GLU A 158 -10.68 23.35 43.25
N PRO A 159 -10.19 23.15 42.02
CA PRO A 159 -10.79 22.20 41.10
C PRO A 159 -10.80 20.79 41.69
N TRP A 160 -11.89 20.05 41.48
CA TRP A 160 -12.10 18.74 42.10
C TRP A 160 -11.32 17.58 41.46
N LEU A 161 -10.71 17.76 40.28
CA LEU A 161 -10.00 16.71 39.55
C LEU A 161 -8.55 17.09 39.22
N ASP A 162 -7.65 16.11 39.36
CA ASP A 162 -6.36 16.08 38.67
C ASP A 162 -6.49 15.30 37.36
N LEU A 163 -5.73 15.69 36.35
CA LEU A 163 -5.68 15.00 35.07
C LEU A 163 -4.32 14.35 34.82
N GLU A 164 -4.33 13.03 34.60
CA GLU A 164 -3.20 12.28 34.06
C GLU A 164 -3.48 11.97 32.58
N LEU A 165 -2.80 12.69 31.69
CA LEU A 165 -2.89 12.51 30.24
C LEU A 165 -1.87 11.48 29.78
N VAL A 166 -2.31 10.25 29.52
CA VAL A 166 -1.48 9.12 29.09
C VAL A 166 -1.52 9.02 27.58
N VAL A 167 -0.40 9.17 26.90
CA VAL A 167 -0.31 9.19 25.43
C VAL A 167 0.44 7.95 24.95
N ASP A 168 -0.16 7.24 24.00
CA ASP A 168 0.46 6.12 23.31
C ASP A 168 1.67 6.57 22.47
N GLU A 169 2.86 5.99 22.71
CA GLU A 169 4.09 6.32 21.99
C GLU A 169 4.36 5.42 20.76
N ALA A 170 3.33 4.76 20.21
CA ALA A 170 3.44 4.01 18.97
C ALA A 170 3.83 4.88 17.73
N ILE A 171 4.41 4.25 16.71
CA ILE A 171 4.84 4.92 15.46
C ILE A 171 3.67 5.64 14.78
N SER A 172 2.47 5.03 14.76
CA SER A 172 1.27 5.62 14.16
C SER A 172 0.80 6.89 14.87
N MET A 173 1.19 7.08 16.14
CA MET A 173 0.87 8.27 16.94
C MET A 173 1.73 9.49 16.61
N GLN A 174 2.76 9.35 15.78
CA GLN A 174 3.61 10.46 15.35
C GLN A 174 2.84 11.54 14.58
N ILE A 175 1.86 11.14 13.76
CA ILE A 175 1.02 12.07 12.98
C ILE A 175 0.26 13.02 13.92
N TRP A 176 -0.09 12.56 15.12
CA TRP A 176 -0.92 13.28 16.11
C TRP A 176 -0.12 14.15 17.08
N ARG A 177 1.21 14.17 16.99
CA ARG A 177 2.09 14.82 17.98
C ARG A 177 1.80 16.30 18.19
N HIS A 178 1.48 17.04 17.13
CA HIS A 178 1.12 18.47 17.23
C HIS A 178 -0.23 18.65 17.94
N THR A 179 -1.23 17.86 17.58
CA THR A 179 -2.57 17.85 18.18
C THR A 179 -2.52 17.52 19.68
N ILE A 180 -1.68 16.57 20.06
CA ILE A 180 -1.45 16.20 21.47
C ILE A 180 -0.81 17.37 22.24
N LYS A 181 0.19 18.06 21.67
CA LYS A 181 0.81 19.24 22.29
C LYS A 181 -0.17 20.41 22.44
N GLU A 182 -1.01 20.65 21.43
CA GLU A 182 -2.05 21.69 21.52
C GLU A 182 -3.11 21.33 22.55
N LEU A 183 -3.54 20.07 22.61
CA LEU A 183 -4.47 19.56 23.62
C LEU A 183 -3.89 19.68 25.03
N GLU A 184 -2.62 19.31 25.22
CA GLU A 184 -1.90 19.48 26.49
C GLU A 184 -1.89 20.95 26.94
N ARG A 185 -1.53 21.87 26.04
CA ARG A 185 -1.51 23.31 26.34
C ARG A 185 -2.90 23.84 26.68
N LEU A 186 -3.92 23.41 25.94
CA LEU A 186 -5.31 23.78 26.19
C LEU A 186 -5.77 23.32 27.57
N LEU A 187 -5.52 22.06 27.92
CA LEU A 187 -5.94 21.49 29.21
C LEU A 187 -5.20 22.11 30.39
N LYS A 188 -3.91 22.45 30.23
CA LYS A 188 -3.11 23.16 31.24
C LYS A 188 -3.58 24.59 31.48
N ASN A 189 -3.91 25.32 30.40
CA ASN A 189 -4.18 26.76 30.48
C ASN A 189 -5.63 27.10 30.84
N TYR A 190 -6.59 26.18 30.64
CA TYR A 190 -8.01 26.49 30.81
C TYR A 190 -8.51 26.37 32.27
N GLY A 191 -7.71 25.83 33.19
CA GLY A 191 -8.01 25.83 34.64
C GLY A 191 -9.16 24.93 35.10
N ILE A 192 -9.56 23.92 34.30
CA ILE A 192 -10.57 22.91 34.68
C ILE A 192 -10.02 21.94 35.73
N PHE A 193 -8.73 21.59 35.62
CA PHE A 193 -8.06 20.62 36.46
C PHE A 193 -7.12 21.33 37.42
N ARG A 194 -6.91 20.74 38.60
CA ARG A 194 -5.98 21.26 39.60
C ARG A 194 -4.52 21.09 39.17
N ASP A 195 -4.21 19.95 38.56
CA ASP A 195 -2.91 19.64 37.96
C ASP A 195 -3.13 18.83 36.67
N VAL A 196 -2.26 19.02 35.68
CA VAL A 196 -2.28 18.30 34.40
C VAL A 196 -0.90 17.75 34.12
N ARG A 197 -0.77 16.42 34.22
CA ARG A 197 0.48 15.69 34.00
C ARG A 197 0.39 14.84 32.76
N VAL A 198 1.51 14.71 32.06
CA VAL A 198 1.58 13.98 30.80
C VAL A 198 2.51 12.78 30.96
N TRP A 199 2.04 11.64 30.48
CA TRP A 199 2.73 10.35 30.54
C TRP A 199 2.80 9.72 29.15
N GLY A 200 3.94 9.16 28.77
CA GLY A 200 4.07 8.26 27.63
C GLY A 200 3.77 6.82 28.05
N LEU A 201 2.96 6.12 27.26
CA LEU A 201 2.67 4.69 27.39
C LEU A 201 3.60 3.91 26.46
N ILE A 202 4.42 3.03 27.04
CA ILE A 202 5.49 2.29 26.35
C ILE A 202 5.47 0.82 26.78
N THR A 203 6.11 -0.04 25.99
CA THR A 203 6.36 -1.45 26.32
C THR A 203 7.84 -1.67 26.55
N ASP A 204 8.20 -2.46 27.56
CA ASP A 204 9.58 -2.90 27.77
C ASP A 204 9.96 -4.09 26.88
N GLU A 205 11.22 -4.53 26.96
CA GLU A 205 11.76 -5.68 26.21
C GLU A 205 11.03 -7.01 26.53
N ASN A 206 10.30 -7.09 27.65
CA ASN A 206 9.51 -8.24 28.06
C ASN A 206 8.02 -8.10 27.71
N GLU A 207 7.67 -7.17 26.80
CA GLU A 207 6.30 -6.83 26.39
C GLU A 207 5.39 -6.36 27.55
N GLN A 208 5.96 -5.92 28.68
CA GLN A 208 5.19 -5.37 29.80
C GLN A 208 4.93 -3.88 29.61
N VAL A 209 3.71 -3.46 29.95
CA VAL A 209 3.27 -2.07 29.80
C VAL A 209 3.83 -1.22 30.93
N GLN A 210 4.55 -0.15 30.57
CA GLN A 210 5.13 0.82 31.50
C GLN A 210 4.70 2.24 31.13
N ILE A 211 4.84 3.17 32.07
CA ILE A 211 4.59 4.60 31.84
C ILE A 211 5.85 5.43 32.13
N ARG A 212 5.99 6.56 31.45
CA ARG A 212 7.10 7.50 31.64
C ARG A 212 6.59 8.94 31.67
N ARG A 213 7.17 9.80 32.49
CA ARG A 213 6.77 11.22 32.54
C ARG A 213 7.26 11.97 31.31
N GLY A 214 6.35 12.69 30.66
CA GLY A 214 6.60 13.37 29.38
C GLY A 214 6.57 12.42 28.18
N ILE A 215 6.70 13.00 26.97
CA ILE A 215 6.64 12.27 25.69
C ILE A 215 7.84 12.65 24.82
N GLY A 216 8.39 11.69 24.07
CA GLY A 216 9.45 11.90 23.06
C GLY A 216 10.84 12.20 23.65
N ALA A 217 11.74 12.75 22.83
CA ALA A 217 13.18 12.88 23.13
C ALA A 217 13.51 13.56 24.49
N THR A 218 12.72 14.54 24.91
CA THR A 218 12.90 15.25 26.20
C THR A 218 12.60 14.37 27.43
N ALA A 219 11.89 13.26 27.26
CA ALA A 219 11.51 12.34 28.32
C ALA A 219 12.46 11.13 28.44
N LYS A 220 13.41 10.94 27.50
CA LYS A 220 14.24 9.71 27.39
C LYS A 220 15.16 9.47 28.60
N ASN A 221 15.55 10.53 29.29
CA ASN A 221 16.37 10.45 30.52
C ASN A 221 15.54 10.20 31.79
N GLN A 222 14.20 10.09 31.68
CA GLN A 222 13.35 9.82 32.83
C GLN A 222 13.15 8.32 33.03
N THR A 223 13.25 7.89 34.28
CA THR A 223 13.02 6.49 34.69
C THR A 223 11.60 6.07 34.34
N THR A 224 11.46 4.88 33.75
CA THR A 224 10.15 4.26 33.56
C THR A 224 9.53 3.90 34.92
N ARG A 225 8.20 3.90 34.97
CA ARG A 225 7.41 3.72 36.19
C ARG A 225 6.30 2.70 35.95
N SER A 226 5.85 2.09 37.04
CA SER A 226 4.72 1.17 37.00
C SER A 226 3.41 1.93 36.75
N PRO A 227 2.48 1.40 35.93
CA PRO A 227 1.14 1.98 35.77
C PRO A 227 0.36 2.16 37.09
N LYS A 228 0.75 1.46 38.16
CA LYS A 228 0.20 1.60 39.52
C LYS A 228 0.41 2.99 40.13
N GLU A 229 1.37 3.79 39.65
CA GLU A 229 1.63 5.15 40.15
C GLU A 229 0.45 6.10 39.92
N LEU A 230 -0.36 5.85 38.88
CA LEU A 230 -1.53 6.69 38.57
C LEU A 230 -2.75 6.38 39.45
N ILE A 231 -2.68 5.37 40.32
CA ILE A 231 -3.76 5.06 41.24
C ILE A 231 -3.83 6.10 42.34
N ASP A 232 -5.00 6.72 42.53
CA ASP A 232 -5.26 7.67 43.61
C ASP A 232 -6.45 7.20 44.48
N PRO A 233 -6.22 6.88 45.77
CA PRO A 233 -7.30 6.47 46.66
C PRO A 233 -8.28 7.60 46.99
N SER A 234 -7.97 8.87 46.67
CA SER A 234 -8.91 9.98 46.86
C SER A 234 -10.05 10.00 45.84
N GLY A 235 -9.92 9.26 44.73
CA GLY A 235 -10.90 9.21 43.65
C GLY A 235 -11.02 10.52 42.86
N ARG A 236 -10.10 11.47 43.06
CA ARG A 236 -10.08 12.78 42.38
C ARG A 236 -9.16 12.81 41.17
N ARG A 237 -8.60 11.68 40.76
CA ARG A 237 -7.73 11.59 39.59
C ARG A 237 -8.48 11.02 38.40
N LEU A 238 -8.41 11.73 37.29
CA LEU A 238 -8.93 11.32 36.00
C LEU A 238 -7.78 10.87 35.10
N VAL A 239 -7.88 9.67 34.52
CA VAL A 239 -6.92 9.16 33.53
C VAL A 239 -7.51 9.28 32.12
N LEU A 240 -6.88 10.08 31.26
CA LEU A 240 -7.24 10.18 29.84
C LEU A 240 -6.17 9.53 28.98
N VAL A 241 -6.50 8.42 28.34
CA VAL A 241 -5.59 7.71 27.43
C VAL A 241 -5.80 8.22 26.00
N VAL A 242 -4.79 8.82 25.39
CA VAL A 242 -4.82 9.31 24.00
C VAL A 242 -4.12 8.29 23.11
N SER A 243 -4.88 7.64 22.23
CA SER A 243 -4.36 6.60 21.34
C SER A 243 -5.20 6.47 20.07
N ASP A 244 -4.60 5.92 19.02
CA ASP A 244 -5.31 5.42 17.84
C ASP A 244 -5.78 3.97 17.99
N CYS A 245 -5.37 3.27 19.06
CA CYS A 245 -5.64 1.86 19.34
C CYS A 245 -5.16 0.89 18.24
N VAL A 246 -4.16 1.27 17.45
CA VAL A 246 -3.64 0.46 16.32
C VAL A 246 -2.43 -0.38 16.72
N SER A 247 -1.65 0.05 17.73
CA SER A 247 -0.35 -0.55 18.07
C SER A 247 -0.45 -2.00 18.57
N SER A 248 0.68 -2.72 18.54
CA SER A 248 0.76 -4.12 18.98
C SER A 248 0.27 -4.29 20.42
N LEU A 249 0.56 -3.33 21.30
CA LEU A 249 0.10 -3.23 22.68
C LEU A 249 -1.43 -3.35 22.83
N TRP A 250 -2.18 -2.76 21.91
CA TRP A 250 -3.65 -2.84 21.91
C TRP A 250 -4.12 -4.13 21.25
N ARG A 251 -3.45 -4.57 20.19
CA ARG A 251 -3.85 -5.76 19.43
C ARG A 251 -3.64 -7.06 20.19
N ASN A 252 -2.55 -7.19 20.95
CA ASN A 252 -2.26 -8.37 21.75
C ASN A 252 -3.02 -8.38 23.10
N GLY A 253 -3.76 -7.31 23.41
CA GLY A 253 -4.51 -7.17 24.65
C GLY A 253 -3.64 -6.87 25.88
N ALA A 254 -2.34 -6.60 25.72
CA ALA A 254 -1.42 -6.35 26.83
C ALA A 254 -1.80 -5.10 27.64
N VAL A 255 -2.51 -4.15 27.04
CA VAL A 255 -3.02 -2.95 27.74
C VAL A 255 -4.23 -3.25 28.64
N THR A 256 -5.01 -4.30 28.38
CA THR A 256 -6.28 -4.57 29.06
C THR A 256 -6.14 -4.69 30.59
N PRO A 257 -5.12 -5.39 31.14
CA PRO A 257 -4.87 -5.42 32.59
C PRO A 257 -4.58 -4.04 33.20
N VAL A 258 -3.93 -3.15 32.44
CA VAL A 258 -3.65 -1.78 32.88
C VAL A 258 -4.93 -0.93 32.87
N LEU A 259 -5.77 -1.07 31.83
CA LEU A 259 -7.07 -0.41 31.80
C LEU A 259 -7.95 -0.90 32.96
N GLU A 260 -7.94 -2.20 33.27
CA GLU A 260 -8.68 -2.74 34.42
C GLU A 260 -8.20 -2.11 35.74
N LEU A 261 -6.89 -2.03 35.93
CA LEU A 261 -6.27 -1.46 37.11
C LEU A 261 -6.74 -0.02 37.36
N TRP A 262 -6.73 0.82 36.32
CA TRP A 262 -7.18 2.21 36.40
C TRP A 262 -8.71 2.30 36.54
N ALA A 263 -9.46 1.50 35.80
CA ALA A 263 -10.92 1.49 35.82
C ALA A 263 -11.53 1.03 37.15
N LYS A 264 -10.82 0.19 37.92
CA LYS A 264 -11.28 -0.25 39.25
C LYS A 264 -11.27 0.89 40.26
N GLN A 265 -10.22 1.70 40.27
CA GLN A 265 -9.99 2.68 41.35
C GLN A 265 -10.40 4.12 41.02
N GLY A 266 -10.50 4.49 39.74
CA GLY A 266 -10.82 5.85 39.34
C GLY A 266 -11.65 5.95 38.07
N SER A 267 -11.88 7.19 37.64
CA SER A 267 -12.50 7.46 36.34
C SER A 267 -11.43 7.47 35.26
N MET A 268 -11.71 6.82 34.14
CA MET A 268 -10.82 6.81 32.98
C MET A 268 -11.59 6.85 31.67
N ALA A 269 -10.97 7.34 30.61
CA ALA A 269 -11.52 7.29 29.26
C ALA A 269 -10.41 7.25 28.20
N ILE A 270 -10.76 6.79 26.99
CA ILE A 270 -9.87 6.82 25.83
C ILE A 270 -10.30 7.95 24.90
N VAL A 271 -9.38 8.86 24.61
CA VAL A 271 -9.48 9.83 23.53
C VAL A 271 -8.95 9.15 22.27
N GLN A 272 -9.87 8.75 21.41
CA GLN A 272 -9.57 8.04 20.18
C GLN A 272 -9.30 9.05 19.08
N MET A 273 -8.07 9.04 18.56
CA MET A 273 -7.61 10.00 17.54
C MET A 273 -8.20 9.73 16.16
N LEU A 274 -8.59 8.48 15.90
CA LEU A 274 -9.26 8.10 14.65
C LEU A 274 -10.77 8.35 14.73
N PRO A 275 -11.43 8.62 13.59
CA PRO A 275 -12.87 8.78 13.51
C PRO A 275 -13.61 7.46 13.74
N LYS A 276 -14.88 7.55 14.18
CA LYS A 276 -15.68 6.38 14.58
C LYS A 276 -15.77 5.27 13.53
N TRP A 277 -15.87 5.61 12.25
CA TRP A 277 -15.99 4.60 11.18
C TRP A 277 -14.76 3.68 11.06
N LEU A 278 -13.59 4.10 11.55
CA LEU A 278 -12.37 3.28 11.56
C LEU A 278 -12.21 2.42 12.82
N TRP A 279 -13.02 2.65 13.87
CA TRP A 279 -12.81 2.01 15.18
C TRP A 279 -12.94 0.48 15.14
N LYS A 280 -13.89 -0.04 14.36
CA LYS A 280 -14.07 -1.50 14.14
C LYS A 280 -12.83 -2.19 13.58
N ARG A 281 -11.94 -1.40 13.00
CA ARG A 281 -10.73 -1.87 12.38
C ARG A 281 -9.56 -1.85 13.40
N THR A 282 -9.55 -0.90 14.34
CA THR A 282 -8.60 -0.88 15.46
C THR A 282 -8.83 -2.02 16.46
N ALA A 283 -8.01 -2.10 17.52
CA ALA A 283 -8.25 -3.05 18.62
C ALA A 283 -9.63 -2.88 19.30
N LEU A 284 -10.27 -1.71 19.18
CA LEU A 284 -11.63 -1.48 19.65
C LEU A 284 -12.67 -2.38 18.97
N GLY A 285 -12.42 -2.82 17.73
CA GLY A 285 -13.30 -3.76 17.02
C GLY A 285 -13.40 -5.15 17.65
N ARG A 286 -12.47 -5.49 18.56
CA ARG A 286 -12.49 -6.75 19.33
C ARG A 286 -13.20 -6.61 20.68
N ALA A 287 -13.49 -5.38 21.10
CA ALA A 287 -14.22 -5.08 22.32
C ALA A 287 -15.71 -4.86 21.98
N SER A 288 -16.59 -5.12 22.94
CA SER A 288 -18.03 -4.96 22.73
C SER A 288 -18.42 -3.48 22.86
N GLU A 289 -19.05 -2.92 21.83
CA GLU A 289 -19.52 -1.52 21.81
C GLU A 289 -20.75 -1.37 22.73
N VAL A 290 -20.68 -0.44 23.68
CA VAL A 290 -21.72 -0.21 24.68
C VAL A 290 -22.01 1.28 24.87
N ARG A 291 -23.18 1.60 25.40
CA ARG A 291 -23.46 2.91 25.99
C ARG A 291 -23.20 2.87 27.49
N LEU A 292 -22.44 3.83 27.98
CA LEU A 292 -22.07 3.95 29.38
C LEU A 292 -22.76 5.15 30.04
N ARG A 293 -23.14 4.98 31.30
CA ARG A 293 -23.75 6.02 32.13
C ARG A 293 -23.19 5.98 33.56
N GLY A 294 -22.88 7.17 34.08
CA GLY A 294 -22.57 7.40 35.49
C GLY A 294 -23.77 7.98 36.24
N LEU A 295 -23.93 7.59 37.50
CA LEU A 295 -24.98 8.13 38.39
C LEU A 295 -24.46 9.20 39.35
N THR A 296 -23.16 9.21 39.63
CA THR A 296 -22.52 10.17 40.53
C THR A 296 -21.30 10.79 39.86
N PRO A 297 -20.96 12.04 40.20
CA PRO A 297 -19.74 12.69 39.69
C PRO A 297 -18.49 11.88 40.05
N GLY A 298 -17.60 11.63 39.08
CA GLY A 298 -16.28 11.01 39.32
C GLY A 298 -16.36 9.52 39.71
N MET A 299 -17.45 8.85 39.33
CA MET A 299 -17.64 7.43 39.58
C MET A 299 -16.53 6.59 38.92
N SER A 300 -16.06 5.56 39.63
CA SER A 300 -15.14 4.55 39.08
C SER A 300 -15.78 3.84 37.88
N ASN A 301 -14.98 3.60 36.84
CA ASN A 301 -15.45 2.98 35.60
C ASN A 301 -16.11 1.62 35.82
N HIS A 302 -15.67 0.85 36.81
CA HIS A 302 -16.27 -0.44 37.16
C HIS A 302 -17.74 -0.32 37.57
N LYS A 303 -18.12 0.80 38.20
CA LYS A 303 -19.49 1.09 38.66
C LYS A 303 -20.39 1.72 37.57
N LEU A 304 -19.86 1.97 36.37
CA LEU A 304 -20.66 2.48 35.26
C LEU A 304 -21.72 1.46 34.83
N ILE A 305 -22.88 1.98 34.46
CA ILE A 305 -23.97 1.19 33.88
C ILE A 305 -23.68 1.07 32.38
N ALA A 306 -23.62 -0.16 31.87
CA ALA A 306 -23.46 -0.44 30.45
C ALA A 306 -24.80 -0.88 29.85
N LYS A 307 -25.04 -0.51 28.60
CA LYS A 307 -26.19 -0.97 27.82
C LYS A 307 -25.75 -1.32 26.41
N GLU A 308 -26.21 -2.46 25.90
CA GLU A 308 -25.92 -2.96 24.55
C GLU A 308 -26.34 -1.97 23.45
N VAL A 309 -25.53 -1.93 22.39
CA VAL A 309 -25.81 -1.17 21.17
C VAL A 309 -26.25 -2.09 20.03
N SER A 310 -25.91 -3.38 20.09
CA SER A 310 -26.15 -4.40 19.05
C SER A 310 -27.07 -5.52 19.58
N LEU A 311 -27.93 -6.07 18.72
CA LEU A 311 -28.84 -7.19 19.03
C LEU A 311 -28.14 -8.57 18.97
N TRP A 312 -26.90 -8.62 18.48
CA TRP A 312 -26.18 -9.87 18.19
C TRP A 312 -25.06 -10.19 19.20
N ASP A 313 -24.77 -9.27 20.11
CA ASP A 313 -23.70 -9.42 21.10
C ASP A 313 -24.33 -9.69 22.47
N GLU A 314 -24.15 -10.88 23.03
CA GLU A 314 -24.50 -11.15 24.43
C GLU A 314 -23.45 -10.49 25.34
N LEU A 315 -23.82 -9.44 26.09
CA LEU A 315 -22.95 -8.89 27.14
C LEU A 315 -23.03 -9.71 28.42
N GLU A 316 -21.92 -10.29 28.81
CA GLU A 316 -21.67 -10.64 30.21
C GLU A 316 -21.33 -9.35 31.00
N GLU A 317 -22.36 -8.65 31.52
CA GLU A 317 -22.23 -7.34 32.19
C GLU A 317 -21.19 -7.27 33.33
N GLU A 318 -20.83 -8.43 33.91
CA GLU A 318 -20.00 -8.54 35.12
C GLU A 318 -18.51 -8.81 34.87
N LYS A 319 -18.08 -9.22 33.66
CA LYS A 319 -16.71 -9.76 33.42
C LYS A 319 -15.79 -8.91 32.52
N GLY A 320 -16.06 -7.61 32.34
CA GLY A 320 -15.24 -6.77 31.46
C GLY A 320 -14.94 -5.36 31.96
N VAL A 321 -13.89 -4.76 31.40
CA VAL A 321 -13.46 -3.39 31.71
C VAL A 321 -14.27 -2.39 30.90
N LYS A 322 -15.12 -1.61 31.57
CA LYS A 322 -15.95 -0.56 30.96
C LYS A 322 -15.14 0.70 30.73
N VAL A 323 -14.95 1.13 29.49
CA VAL A 323 -14.14 2.31 29.16
C VAL A 323 -14.92 3.23 28.20
N PRO A 324 -15.26 4.47 28.62
CA PRO A 324 -15.76 5.50 27.71
C PRO A 324 -14.73 5.82 26.62
N VAL A 325 -15.18 5.96 25.38
CA VAL A 325 -14.33 6.28 24.23
C VAL A 325 -14.98 7.40 23.41
N PHE A 326 -14.21 8.46 23.12
CA PHE A 326 -14.70 9.63 22.37
C PHE A 326 -13.60 10.24 21.48
N THR A 327 -14.00 10.97 20.43
CA THR A 327 -13.12 11.75 19.56
C THR A 327 -12.98 13.19 20.05
N LEU A 328 -12.03 13.95 19.50
CA LEU A 328 -11.81 15.39 19.82
C LEU A 328 -12.88 16.33 19.23
N GLU A 329 -14.10 15.84 18.98
CA GLU A 329 -15.25 16.64 18.57
C GLU A 329 -15.97 17.21 19.79
N ALA A 330 -16.33 18.50 19.74
CA ALA A 330 -16.86 19.21 20.90
C ALA A 330 -18.15 18.58 21.46
N ASP A 331 -19.06 18.08 20.62
CA ASP A 331 -20.31 17.43 21.05
C ASP A 331 -20.05 16.11 21.79
N LYS A 332 -19.04 15.34 21.37
CA LYS A 332 -18.62 14.09 22.03
C LYS A 332 -17.96 14.38 23.37
N VAL A 333 -17.08 15.39 23.42
CA VAL A 333 -16.44 15.87 24.65
C VAL A 333 -17.49 16.36 25.64
N VAL A 334 -18.48 17.14 25.20
CA VAL A 334 -19.60 17.59 26.05
C VAL A 334 -20.37 16.41 26.63
N THR A 335 -20.74 15.44 25.79
CA THR A 335 -21.54 14.28 26.20
C THR A 335 -20.80 13.46 27.27
N TRP A 336 -19.51 13.20 27.04
CA TRP A 336 -18.67 12.50 28.00
C TRP A 336 -18.46 13.30 29.30
N ALA A 337 -18.17 14.60 29.21
CA ALA A 337 -17.96 15.47 30.36
C ALA A 337 -19.23 15.56 31.24
N GLN A 338 -20.42 15.63 30.63
CA GLN A 338 -21.70 15.60 31.35
C GLN A 338 -21.95 14.26 32.04
N MET A 339 -21.62 13.15 31.39
CA MET A 339 -21.72 11.80 31.98
C MET A 339 -20.81 11.69 33.22
N LEU A 340 -19.53 12.10 33.09
CA LEU A 340 -18.56 12.07 34.19
C LEU A 340 -18.94 13.01 35.35
N SER A 341 -19.61 14.13 35.04
CA SER A 341 -20.16 15.07 36.03
C SER A 341 -21.40 14.52 36.75
N GLY A 342 -21.86 13.31 36.43
CA GLY A 342 -23.03 12.69 37.06
C GLY A 342 -24.37 13.29 36.64
N LYS A 343 -24.44 13.96 35.48
CA LYS A 343 -25.72 14.51 34.97
C LYS A 343 -26.62 13.34 34.55
N GLY A 344 -27.64 13.06 35.36
CA GLY A 344 -28.56 11.94 35.17
C GLY A 344 -29.21 11.94 33.78
N GLY A 345 -29.20 10.77 33.12
CA GLY A 345 -29.86 10.55 31.82
C GLY A 345 -28.95 10.64 30.60
N ILE A 346 -27.70 11.09 30.76
CA ILE A 346 -26.73 11.15 29.67
C ILE A 346 -26.04 9.80 29.48
N TRP A 347 -26.00 9.33 28.23
CA TRP A 347 -25.29 8.14 27.81
C TRP A 347 -24.14 8.54 26.90
N THR A 348 -22.94 8.04 27.18
CA THR A 348 -21.78 8.19 26.30
C THR A 348 -21.45 6.87 25.62
N LEU A 349 -20.77 6.94 24.49
CA LEU A 349 -20.21 5.76 23.84
C LEU A 349 -19.02 5.21 24.65
N GLY A 350 -18.89 3.89 24.69
CA GLY A 350 -17.76 3.21 25.31
C GLY A 350 -17.64 1.77 24.84
N TYR A 351 -16.65 1.08 25.37
CA TYR A 351 -16.35 -0.31 25.05
C TYR A 351 -16.17 -1.13 26.33
N VAL A 352 -16.50 -2.42 26.24
CA VAL A 352 -16.22 -3.41 27.28
C VAL A 352 -15.09 -4.33 26.79
N PHE A 353 -13.93 -4.27 27.43
CA PHE A 353 -12.79 -5.14 27.14
C PHE A 353 -12.86 -6.41 27.99
N LYS A 354 -12.73 -7.60 27.36
CA LYS A 354 -12.75 -8.90 28.04
C LYS A 354 -11.38 -9.18 28.70
N LEU A 355 -11.39 -9.69 29.92
CA LEU A 355 -10.18 -10.01 30.70
C LEU A 355 -9.51 -11.33 30.25
N ASP A 356 -10.30 -12.31 29.82
CA ASP A 356 -9.83 -13.65 29.42
C ASP A 356 -9.56 -13.78 27.92
N ALA A 357 -9.06 -12.73 27.26
CA ALA A 357 -8.56 -12.90 25.91
C ALA A 357 -7.28 -13.75 25.98
N THR A 358 -7.40 -15.05 25.71
CA THR A 358 -6.24 -15.88 25.39
C THR A 358 -5.38 -15.13 24.38
N PRO A 359 -4.04 -15.17 24.49
CA PRO A 359 -3.18 -14.67 23.42
C PRO A 359 -3.45 -15.54 22.19
N VAL A 360 -4.38 -15.09 21.35
CA VAL A 360 -4.69 -15.70 20.06
C VAL A 360 -3.41 -15.60 19.24
N ASN A 361 -3.03 -16.71 18.59
CA ASN A 361 -1.91 -16.84 17.67
C ASN A 361 -1.56 -15.52 16.96
N LYS A 362 -0.26 -15.26 16.84
CA LYS A 362 0.34 -14.12 16.09
C LYS A 362 -0.14 -13.99 14.64
N ASP A 363 -0.96 -14.92 14.15
CA ASP A 363 -1.33 -15.10 12.75
C ASP A 363 -2.68 -14.50 12.33
N ASN A 364 -3.57 -14.08 13.24
CA ASN A 364 -4.84 -13.44 12.84
C ASN A 364 -4.75 -11.90 12.84
N GLY A 365 -3.88 -11.41 11.95
CA GLY A 365 -3.70 -10.00 11.64
C GLY A 365 -4.84 -9.43 10.80
N LEU A 366 -5.93 -8.96 11.42
CA LEU A 366 -6.94 -8.16 10.71
C LEU A 366 -6.43 -6.76 10.28
N PHE A 367 -5.23 -6.38 10.70
CA PHE A 367 -4.47 -5.21 10.19
C PHE A 367 -3.04 -5.57 9.73
N ASN A 368 -2.64 -6.83 9.90
CA ASN A 368 -1.41 -7.39 9.34
C ASN A 368 -1.79 -8.57 8.44
N LEU A 369 -2.87 -8.45 7.66
CA LEU A 369 -2.95 -9.24 6.45
C LEU A 369 -1.74 -8.80 5.66
N ALA A 370 -0.80 -9.72 5.49
CA ALA A 370 0.33 -9.65 4.59
C ALA A 370 0.03 -8.72 3.40
N HIS A 371 0.33 -7.45 3.60
CA HIS A 371 0.44 -6.45 2.56
C HIS A 371 1.82 -6.63 1.90
N SER A 372 2.42 -7.81 1.96
CA SER A 372 3.48 -8.24 1.06
C SER A 372 2.90 -8.86 -0.23
N ASP A 373 1.68 -9.43 -0.19
CA ASP A 373 1.21 -10.33 -1.25
C ASP A 373 0.11 -9.73 -2.15
N LEU A 374 -0.53 -8.62 -1.74
CA LEU A 374 -1.52 -7.93 -2.58
C LEU A 374 -0.83 -7.13 -3.69
N SER A 375 -1.38 -7.19 -4.90
CA SER A 375 -0.91 -6.40 -6.03
C SER A 375 -1.14 -4.90 -5.79
N ALA A 376 -0.43 -4.04 -6.53
CA ALA A 376 -0.61 -2.60 -6.46
C ALA A 376 -2.07 -2.18 -6.76
N GLU A 377 -2.73 -2.88 -7.68
CA GLU A 377 -4.10 -2.63 -8.10
C GLU A 377 -5.10 -2.99 -7.00
N GLU A 378 -4.92 -4.15 -6.37
CA GLU A 378 -5.75 -4.60 -5.24
C GLU A 378 -5.62 -3.63 -4.05
N ARG A 379 -4.43 -3.12 -3.77
CA ARG A 379 -4.20 -2.11 -2.72
C ARG A 379 -4.94 -0.82 -2.99
N VAL A 380 -4.83 -0.30 -4.20
CA VAL A 380 -5.49 0.96 -4.59
C VAL A 380 -7.00 0.78 -4.58
N GLN A 381 -7.53 -0.37 -5.01
CA GLN A 381 -8.96 -0.66 -4.96
C GLN A 381 -9.46 -0.82 -3.52
N ALA A 382 -8.76 -1.58 -2.68
CA ALA A 382 -9.08 -1.73 -1.26
C ALA A 382 -9.08 -0.37 -0.54
N PHE A 383 -8.11 0.50 -0.85
CA PHE A 383 -8.09 1.87 -0.37
C PHE A 383 -9.28 2.68 -0.93
N ARG A 384 -9.58 2.62 -2.22
CA ARG A 384 -10.68 3.38 -2.84
C ARG A 384 -12.07 3.03 -2.27
N VAL A 385 -12.29 1.76 -1.96
CA VAL A 385 -13.54 1.27 -1.37
C VAL A 385 -13.71 1.78 0.07
N THR A 386 -12.61 1.95 0.79
CA THR A 386 -12.63 2.18 2.23
C THR A 386 -12.29 3.60 2.67
N ALA A 387 -11.59 4.36 1.84
CA ALA A 387 -11.13 5.72 2.12
C ALA A 387 -12.18 6.78 1.78
N SER A 388 -12.21 7.83 2.59
CA SER A 388 -13.04 9.01 2.34
C SER A 388 -12.71 9.67 1.00
N PRO A 389 -13.67 10.36 0.35
CA PRO A 389 -13.39 11.09 -0.89
C PRO A 389 -12.24 12.10 -0.76
N MET A 390 -12.08 12.70 0.43
CA MET A 390 -10.99 13.63 0.71
C MET A 390 -9.64 12.93 0.85
N ALA A 391 -9.58 11.76 1.51
CA ALA A 391 -8.36 10.94 1.58
C ALA A 391 -7.94 10.42 0.19
N ARG A 392 -8.90 10.05 -0.67
CA ARG A 392 -8.64 9.69 -2.07
C ARG A 392 -8.04 10.84 -2.88
N LYS A 393 -8.61 12.05 -2.76
CA LYS A 393 -8.05 13.26 -3.38
C LYS A 393 -6.64 13.56 -2.88
N LEU A 394 -6.43 13.49 -1.56
CA LEU A 394 -5.12 13.70 -0.95
C LEU A 394 -4.09 12.67 -1.44
N ALA A 395 -4.45 11.38 -1.49
CA ALA A 395 -3.58 10.32 -2.00
C ALA A 395 -3.15 10.57 -3.45
N GLY A 396 -4.07 11.01 -4.32
CA GLY A 396 -3.76 11.39 -5.69
C GLY A 396 -2.80 12.60 -5.80
N LEU A 397 -3.03 13.65 -5.00
CA LEU A 397 -2.12 14.81 -4.98
C LEU A 397 -0.74 14.45 -4.41
N LEU A 398 -0.67 13.56 -3.41
CA LEU A 398 0.59 13.08 -2.85
C LEU A 398 1.35 12.17 -3.82
N ALA A 399 0.65 11.39 -4.65
CA ALA A 399 1.28 10.59 -5.71
C ALA A 399 1.99 11.47 -6.74
N SER A 400 1.51 12.70 -6.92
CA SER A 400 2.11 13.74 -7.77
C SER A 400 3.27 14.48 -7.10
N ALA A 401 3.50 14.30 -5.80
CA ALA A 401 4.56 14.95 -5.06
C ALA A 401 5.89 14.17 -5.17
N PRO A 402 7.03 14.85 -5.38
CA PRO A 402 8.32 14.19 -5.58
C PRO A 402 8.86 13.51 -4.31
N VAL A 403 8.55 14.05 -3.13
CA VAL A 403 8.87 13.44 -1.84
C VAL A 403 7.63 13.52 -0.95
N ILE A 404 7.35 12.46 -0.19
CA ILE A 404 6.23 12.44 0.76
C ILE A 404 6.81 12.60 2.16
N SER A 405 6.63 13.78 2.73
CA SER A 405 6.95 14.08 4.12
C SER A 405 5.80 14.84 4.76
N LEU A 406 5.67 14.80 6.09
CA LEU A 406 4.60 15.54 6.77
C LEU A 406 4.57 17.04 6.44
N PRO A 407 5.71 17.75 6.30
CA PRO A 407 5.73 19.14 5.81
C PRO A 407 5.10 19.32 4.43
N ILE A 408 5.39 18.44 3.48
CA ILE A 408 4.83 18.51 2.12
C ILE A 408 3.33 18.17 2.13
N VAL A 409 2.91 17.20 2.95
CA VAL A 409 1.49 16.89 3.17
C VAL A 409 0.75 18.11 3.72
N ARG A 410 1.33 18.83 4.69
CA ARG A 410 0.75 20.08 5.24
C ARG A 410 0.66 21.17 4.18
N LEU A 411 1.71 21.34 3.37
CA LEU A 411 1.74 22.32 2.28
C LEU A 411 0.62 22.06 1.25
N ILE A 412 0.50 20.82 0.78
CA ILE A 412 -0.54 20.43 -0.19
C ILE A 412 -1.93 20.62 0.42
N ARG A 413 -2.10 20.30 1.71
CA ARG A 413 -3.34 20.54 2.43
C ARG A 413 -3.70 22.03 2.47
N GLU A 414 -2.77 22.90 2.84
CA GLU A 414 -3.03 24.34 2.95
C GLU A 414 -3.28 25.01 1.58
N ALA A 415 -2.49 24.64 0.57
CA ALA A 415 -2.56 25.24 -0.75
C ALA A 415 -3.76 24.72 -1.56
N MET A 416 -4.07 23.42 -1.47
CA MET A 416 -4.97 22.76 -2.42
C MET A 416 -6.18 22.06 -1.79
N LEU A 417 -6.12 21.67 -0.51
CA LEU A 417 -7.19 20.92 0.16
C LEU A 417 -7.52 21.51 1.54
N LYS A 418 -7.99 22.76 1.57
CA LYS A 418 -8.28 23.51 2.81
C LYS A 418 -9.24 22.80 3.77
N ASP A 419 -10.16 21.99 3.23
CA ASP A 419 -11.12 21.22 4.01
C ASP A 419 -10.55 19.92 4.59
N SER A 420 -9.36 19.49 4.16
CA SER A 420 -8.77 18.24 4.59
C SER A 420 -8.30 18.30 6.05
N GLN A 421 -8.61 17.25 6.81
CA GLN A 421 -8.29 17.08 8.22
C GLN A 421 -7.15 16.09 8.40
N GLN A 422 -6.54 16.11 9.58
CA GLN A 422 -5.52 15.15 9.99
C GLN A 422 -6.03 13.69 9.97
N VAL A 423 -7.34 13.50 10.12
CA VAL A 423 -8.02 12.21 9.92
C VAL A 423 -7.82 11.66 8.50
N HIS A 424 -7.92 12.51 7.46
CA HIS A 424 -7.70 12.06 6.09
C HIS A 424 -6.23 11.75 5.81
N VAL A 425 -5.32 12.48 6.47
CA VAL A 425 -3.88 12.14 6.45
C VAL A 425 -3.67 10.76 7.07
N ALA A 426 -4.27 10.49 8.24
CA ALA A 426 -4.20 9.19 8.88
C ALA A 426 -4.81 8.08 8.01
N GLU A 427 -5.90 8.33 7.28
CA GLU A 427 -6.48 7.35 6.33
C GLU A 427 -5.49 6.96 5.22
N VAL A 428 -4.75 7.92 4.65
CA VAL A 428 -3.75 7.63 3.62
C VAL A 428 -2.56 6.85 4.21
N PHE A 429 -2.06 7.27 5.37
CA PHE A 429 -0.87 6.68 5.99
C PHE A 429 -1.14 5.30 6.60
N LEU A 430 -2.35 5.06 7.12
CA LEU A 430 -2.76 3.77 7.68
C LEU A 430 -3.47 2.88 6.64
N GLY A 431 -3.72 3.41 5.43
CA GLY A 431 -4.42 2.72 4.35
C GLY A 431 -3.58 1.69 3.57
N GLY A 432 -2.35 1.42 4.00
CA GLY A 432 -1.49 0.41 3.39
C GLY A 432 -0.87 0.80 2.05
N LEU A 433 -0.90 2.10 1.70
CA LEU A 433 -0.36 2.64 0.44
C LEU A 433 1.11 3.07 0.53
N LEU A 434 1.59 3.43 1.72
CA LEU A 434 2.90 4.06 1.95
C LEU A 434 3.83 3.15 2.76
N LYS A 435 5.12 3.17 2.42
CA LYS A 435 6.23 2.59 3.19
C LYS A 435 7.18 3.70 3.65
N SER A 436 7.77 3.54 4.83
CA SER A 436 8.83 4.45 5.30
C SER A 436 10.16 4.10 4.63
N LEU A 437 10.91 5.11 4.20
CA LEU A 437 12.24 4.94 3.59
C LEU A 437 13.38 4.87 4.64
N SER A 438 13.07 5.18 5.90
CA SER A 438 14.00 5.13 7.03
C SER A 438 13.40 4.33 8.19
N GLU A 439 14.24 3.68 9.00
CA GLU A 439 13.78 3.06 10.25
C GLU A 439 13.15 4.13 11.17
N ILE A 440 11.86 3.96 11.48
CA ILE A 440 11.14 4.88 12.36
C ILE A 440 11.29 4.38 13.79
N ASN A 441 12.10 5.07 14.57
CA ASN A 441 12.16 4.88 16.02
C ASN A 441 11.28 5.93 16.70
N ALA A 442 10.97 5.73 17.99
CA ALA A 442 10.23 6.71 18.80
C ALA A 442 10.92 8.09 18.88
N ASP A 443 12.20 8.16 18.50
CA ASP A 443 13.05 9.35 18.51
C ASP A 443 13.09 10.12 17.18
N THR A 444 12.60 9.54 16.07
CA THR A 444 12.65 10.19 14.75
C THR A 444 11.69 11.38 14.72
N ASN A 445 12.16 12.56 14.31
CA ASN A 445 11.26 13.70 14.13
C ASN A 445 10.29 13.35 12.99
N PRO A 446 8.96 13.38 13.23
CA PRO A 446 7.97 13.03 12.21
C PRO A 446 8.11 13.87 10.93
N ASP A 447 8.59 15.10 11.06
CA ASP A 447 8.76 16.00 9.91
C ASP A 447 9.96 15.61 9.02
N TYR A 448 10.88 14.78 9.51
CA TYR A 448 12.04 14.28 8.77
C TYR A 448 11.84 12.87 8.22
N VAL A 449 10.74 12.20 8.56
CA VAL A 449 10.43 10.88 8.02
C VAL A 449 9.97 11.04 6.57
N GLN A 450 10.68 10.36 5.68
CA GLN A 450 10.32 10.27 4.27
C GLN A 450 9.56 8.98 4.01
N TYR A 451 8.46 9.13 3.29
CA TYR A 451 7.61 8.03 2.86
C TYR A 451 7.69 7.90 1.35
N ASP A 452 7.51 6.68 0.87
CA ASP A 452 7.26 6.39 -0.52
C ASP A 452 6.02 5.51 -0.65
N PHE A 453 5.44 5.46 -1.84
CA PHE A 453 4.38 4.49 -2.11
C PHE A 453 4.95 3.08 -2.19
N MET A 454 4.11 2.09 -1.88
CA MET A 454 4.39 0.70 -2.22
C MET A 454 4.54 0.57 -3.75
N ASP A 455 5.35 -0.38 -4.20
CA ASP A 455 5.72 -0.50 -5.61
C ASP A 455 4.48 -0.65 -6.51
N GLY A 456 4.37 0.16 -7.58
CA GLY A 456 3.24 0.17 -8.50
C GLY A 456 2.02 1.02 -8.07
N VAL A 457 1.92 1.43 -6.80
CA VAL A 457 0.76 2.18 -6.27
C VAL A 457 0.78 3.64 -6.72
N ARG A 458 1.96 4.25 -6.78
CA ARG A 458 2.13 5.65 -7.19
C ARG A 458 1.60 5.87 -8.60
N GLU A 459 1.92 4.95 -9.50
CA GLU A 459 1.55 4.98 -10.90
C GLU A 459 0.04 5.01 -11.09
N LEU A 460 -0.67 4.07 -10.45
CA LEU A 460 -2.12 3.94 -10.53
C LEU A 460 -2.87 5.16 -9.94
N LEU A 461 -2.28 5.80 -8.93
CA LEU A 461 -2.86 6.99 -8.32
C LEU A 461 -2.65 8.23 -9.19
N VAL A 462 -1.46 8.42 -9.76
CA VAL A 462 -1.16 9.54 -10.68
C VAL A 462 -2.07 9.50 -11.92
N ASP A 463 -2.27 8.32 -12.51
CA ASP A 463 -3.12 8.15 -13.71
C ASP A 463 -4.59 8.51 -13.45
N SER A 464 -5.01 8.55 -12.18
CA SER A 464 -6.37 8.93 -11.77
C SER A 464 -6.54 10.43 -11.45
N VAL A 465 -5.47 11.22 -11.54
CA VAL A 465 -5.47 12.65 -11.22
C VAL A 465 -5.39 13.47 -12.51
N PRO A 466 -6.26 14.48 -12.73
CA PRO A 466 -6.17 15.33 -13.91
C PRO A 466 -4.85 16.12 -13.95
N SER A 467 -4.27 16.26 -15.14
CA SER A 467 -2.95 16.88 -15.38
C SER A 467 -2.78 18.27 -14.75
N GLN A 468 -3.86 19.05 -14.66
CA GLN A 468 -3.82 20.39 -14.07
C GLN A 468 -3.55 20.38 -12.56
N TYR A 469 -4.03 19.36 -11.84
CA TYR A 469 -3.74 19.21 -10.41
C TYR A 469 -2.28 18.81 -10.18
N VAL A 470 -1.70 17.99 -11.07
CA VAL A 470 -0.29 17.59 -11.03
C VAL A 470 0.62 18.82 -11.17
N LEU A 471 0.35 19.67 -12.16
CA LEU A 471 1.10 20.91 -12.38
C LEU A 471 1.00 21.88 -11.21
N ASN A 472 -0.19 22.02 -10.62
CA ASN A 472 -0.40 22.88 -9.45
C ASN A 472 0.36 22.37 -8.21
N VAL A 473 0.44 21.05 -7.99
CA VAL A 473 1.25 20.47 -6.89
C VAL A 473 2.73 20.80 -7.09
N VAL A 474 3.25 20.59 -8.31
CA VAL A 474 4.66 20.88 -8.62
C VAL A 474 4.97 22.37 -8.47
N ASP A 475 4.08 23.26 -8.92
CA ASP A 475 4.23 24.71 -8.79
C ASP A 475 4.22 25.17 -7.33
N GLU A 476 3.28 24.68 -6.51
CA GLU A 476 3.21 25.05 -5.09
C GLU A 476 4.39 24.52 -4.28
N ILE A 477 4.86 23.29 -4.56
CA ILE A 477 6.07 22.76 -3.92
C ILE A 477 7.31 23.55 -4.40
N SER A 478 7.40 23.88 -5.68
CA SER A 478 8.53 24.67 -6.23
C SER A 478 8.59 26.07 -5.62
N LYS A 479 7.44 26.76 -5.48
CA LYS A 479 7.34 28.05 -4.77
C LYS A 479 7.72 27.94 -3.30
N TYR A 480 7.42 26.83 -2.65
CA TYR A 480 7.75 26.60 -1.25
C TYR A 480 9.25 26.35 -1.06
N VAL A 481 9.84 25.46 -1.89
CA VAL A 481 11.27 25.15 -1.86
C VAL A 481 12.11 26.37 -2.25
N ALA A 482 11.72 27.13 -3.28
CA ALA A 482 12.41 28.36 -3.69
C ALA A 482 12.45 29.40 -2.55
N ARG A 483 11.29 29.69 -1.95
CA ARG A 483 11.19 30.61 -0.80
C ARG A 483 12.04 30.17 0.39
N LYS A 484 12.14 28.86 0.63
CA LYS A 484 12.91 28.29 1.75
C LYS A 484 14.40 28.22 1.51
N ALA A 485 14.82 27.97 0.27
CA ALA A 485 16.22 28.03 -0.16
C ALA A 485 16.76 29.48 -0.26
N GLY A 486 15.90 30.49 -0.06
CA GLY A 486 16.27 31.89 -0.20
C GLY A 486 16.49 32.33 -1.65
N LEU A 487 15.98 31.55 -2.61
CA LEU A 487 16.13 31.78 -4.05
C LEU A 487 14.87 32.44 -4.61
N SER A 488 15.02 33.31 -5.62
CA SER A 488 13.87 33.73 -6.42
C SER A 488 13.35 32.55 -7.25
N LEU A 489 12.10 32.61 -7.72
CA LEU A 489 11.54 31.57 -8.60
C LEU A 489 12.35 31.41 -9.90
N GLU A 490 12.92 32.51 -10.40
CA GLU A 490 13.78 32.51 -11.58
C GLU A 490 15.15 31.88 -11.30
N ASP A 491 15.74 32.15 -10.13
CA ASP A 491 17.00 31.54 -9.66
C ASP A 491 16.84 30.04 -9.39
N PHE A 492 15.71 29.63 -8.80
CA PHE A 492 15.39 28.22 -8.57
C PHE A 492 15.19 27.47 -9.90
N ALA A 493 14.49 28.07 -10.87
CA ALA A 493 14.34 27.52 -12.21
C ALA A 493 15.69 27.44 -12.95
N THR A 494 16.63 28.36 -12.72
CA THR A 494 17.98 28.30 -13.28
C THR A 494 18.86 27.26 -12.60
N VAL A 495 18.74 27.06 -11.28
CA VAL A 495 19.40 25.94 -10.58
C VAL A 495 18.87 24.59 -11.08
N LEU A 496 17.57 24.44 -11.31
CA LEU A 496 16.97 23.25 -11.91
C LEU A 496 17.41 23.01 -13.37
N ARG A 497 17.67 24.08 -14.12
CA ARG A 497 18.15 24.03 -15.51
C ARG A 497 19.66 23.88 -15.62
N ASN A 498 20.44 24.29 -14.61
CA ASN A 498 21.90 24.29 -14.65
C ASN A 498 22.52 24.07 -13.24
N PRO A 499 22.41 22.86 -12.67
CA PRO A 499 22.89 22.56 -11.30
C PRO A 499 24.41 22.74 -11.14
N GLN A 500 25.16 22.66 -12.25
CA GLN A 500 26.62 22.72 -12.26
C GLN A 500 27.19 24.11 -11.94
N GLN A 501 26.44 25.19 -12.19
CA GLN A 501 26.88 26.56 -11.90
C GLN A 501 26.93 26.88 -10.40
N PHE A 502 26.29 26.04 -9.57
CA PHE A 502 26.08 26.29 -8.15
C PHE A 502 26.79 25.27 -7.22
N LYS A 503 27.73 24.47 -7.76
CA LYS A 503 28.46 23.39 -7.04
C LYS A 503 29.12 23.81 -5.72
N ASP A 504 29.46 25.09 -5.54
CA ASP A 504 30.08 25.62 -4.32
C ASP A 504 29.07 26.03 -3.22
N SER A 505 27.77 25.96 -3.50
CA SER A 505 26.71 26.18 -2.52
C SER A 505 26.11 24.83 -2.12
N GLY A 506 26.01 24.53 -0.82
CA GLY A 506 25.40 23.30 -0.29
C GLY A 506 23.92 23.07 -0.65
N ILE A 507 23.37 23.90 -1.53
CA ILE A 507 22.00 23.89 -2.07
C ILE A 507 21.84 22.81 -3.16
N VAL A 508 22.93 22.40 -3.85
CA VAL A 508 22.86 21.50 -5.02
C VAL A 508 22.47 20.06 -4.66
N GLU A 509 22.91 19.52 -3.51
CA GLU A 509 22.53 18.17 -3.07
C GLU A 509 21.04 18.06 -2.71
N GLU A 510 20.46 19.11 -2.11
CA GLU A 510 19.03 19.13 -1.74
C GLU A 510 18.11 19.33 -2.95
N VAL A 511 18.53 20.12 -3.93
CA VAL A 511 17.75 20.40 -5.15
C VAL A 511 17.88 19.28 -6.19
N GLY A 512 18.99 18.51 -6.20
CA GLY A 512 19.21 17.41 -7.14
C GLY A 512 18.20 16.27 -7.02
N TYR A 513 17.85 15.85 -5.79
CA TYR A 513 16.81 14.83 -5.58
C TYR A 513 15.42 15.31 -6.00
N PHE A 514 15.10 16.58 -5.73
CA PHE A 514 13.86 17.20 -6.18
C PHE A 514 13.75 17.24 -7.71
N ALA A 515 14.86 17.55 -8.40
CA ALA A 515 14.91 17.60 -9.86
C ALA A 515 14.68 16.23 -10.52
N THR A 516 15.29 15.16 -10.00
CA THR A 516 15.17 13.80 -10.54
C THR A 516 13.73 13.28 -10.48
N VAL A 517 13.04 13.49 -9.35
CA VAL A 517 11.66 13.02 -9.21
C VAL A 517 10.67 13.94 -9.94
N THR A 518 10.93 15.26 -9.98
CA THR A 518 10.15 16.20 -10.79
C THR A 518 10.22 15.85 -12.28
N ALA A 519 11.39 15.43 -12.79
CA ALA A 519 11.54 14.93 -14.16
C ALA A 519 10.73 13.65 -14.42
N GLN A 520 10.65 12.71 -13.47
CA GLN A 520 9.82 11.50 -13.61
C GLN A 520 8.33 11.82 -13.69
N VAL A 521 7.85 12.78 -12.90
CA VAL A 521 6.44 13.23 -12.92
C VAL A 521 6.12 13.99 -14.23
N LEU A 522 7.02 14.89 -14.65
CA LEU A 522 6.85 15.68 -15.88
C LEU A 522 6.88 14.83 -17.17
N ARG A 523 7.67 13.74 -17.21
CA ARG A 523 7.67 12.78 -18.33
C ARG A 523 6.30 12.19 -18.64
N ARG A 524 5.51 11.90 -17.60
CA ARG A 524 4.21 11.23 -17.74
C ARG A 524 3.08 12.15 -18.14
N LEU A 525 3.24 13.47 -17.96
CA LEU A 525 2.28 14.46 -18.45
C LEU A 525 2.28 14.56 -19.99
N GLY A 526 3.29 13.99 -20.66
CA GLY A 526 3.36 13.89 -22.12
C GLY A 526 3.53 15.24 -22.83
N GLY A 527 3.77 15.20 -24.14
CA GLY A 527 3.92 16.40 -24.97
C GLY A 527 5.22 17.16 -24.70
N GLU A 528 5.14 18.49 -24.57
CA GLU A 528 6.31 19.37 -24.34
C GLU A 528 6.97 19.15 -22.97
N TYR A 529 6.21 18.67 -21.97
CA TYR A 529 6.72 18.36 -20.64
C TYR A 529 7.61 17.11 -20.61
N ALA A 530 7.37 16.15 -21.50
CA ALA A 530 8.24 14.99 -21.66
C ALA A 530 9.60 15.40 -22.24
N LYS A 531 9.61 16.31 -23.22
CA LYS A 531 10.86 16.88 -23.76
C LYS A 531 11.63 17.65 -22.71
N TRP A 532 10.95 18.49 -21.91
CA TRP A 532 11.60 19.25 -20.84
C TRP A 532 12.15 18.35 -19.73
N ALA A 533 11.42 17.30 -19.38
CA ALA A 533 11.87 16.29 -18.41
C ALA A 533 13.03 15.44 -18.95
N ASP A 534 13.02 15.14 -20.25
CA ASP A 534 14.13 14.48 -20.93
C ASP A 534 15.35 15.39 -21.02
N GLU A 535 15.20 16.69 -21.27
CA GLU A 535 16.30 17.67 -21.23
C GLU A 535 16.94 17.77 -19.84
N ILE A 536 16.12 17.85 -18.77
CA ILE A 536 16.58 17.87 -17.38
C ILE A 536 17.33 16.57 -17.02
N ASN A 537 16.80 15.41 -17.39
CA ASN A 537 17.44 14.12 -17.10
C ASN A 537 18.67 13.87 -17.98
N THR A 538 18.65 14.30 -19.24
CA THR A 538 19.78 14.14 -20.17
C THR A 538 20.97 14.96 -19.67
N GLN A 539 20.75 16.18 -19.17
CA GLN A 539 21.83 17.02 -18.62
C GLN A 539 22.27 16.64 -17.19
N LEU A 540 21.42 15.96 -16.40
CA LEU A 540 21.78 15.41 -15.08
C LEU A 540 22.50 14.04 -15.15
N LEU A 541 22.27 13.25 -16.21
CA LEU A 541 22.76 11.85 -16.34
C LEU A 541 23.92 11.68 -17.35
N GLU A 542 24.30 12.72 -18.08
CA GLU A 542 25.28 12.64 -19.17
C GLU A 542 26.70 12.27 -18.74
N GLU A 543 27.03 12.28 -17.45
CA GLU A 543 28.35 11.81 -16.98
C GLU A 543 28.38 10.36 -16.47
N ASP A 544 27.26 9.67 -16.20
CA ASP A 544 27.29 8.39 -15.44
C ASP A 544 26.49 7.19 -15.98
N THR A 545 25.95 7.27 -17.21
CA THR A 545 25.27 6.14 -17.85
C THR A 545 25.94 5.67 -19.15
N LYS A 546 25.84 4.38 -19.47
CA LYS A 546 26.28 3.76 -20.73
C LYS A 546 25.09 3.01 -21.33
N VAL A 547 24.90 3.15 -22.63
CA VAL A 547 23.81 2.48 -23.35
C VAL A 547 24.14 1.00 -23.55
N LEU A 548 23.21 0.09 -23.22
CA LEU A 548 23.37 -1.34 -23.46
C LEU A 548 23.01 -1.70 -24.92
N TYR A 549 24.00 -2.21 -25.66
CA TYR A 549 23.84 -2.76 -27.01
C TYR A 549 24.27 -4.22 -27.03
N GLU A 550 23.54 -5.07 -26.31
CA GLU A 550 23.79 -6.50 -26.28
C GLU A 550 22.51 -7.30 -26.18
N ALA A 551 22.44 -8.41 -26.90
CA ALA A 551 21.34 -9.35 -26.81
C ALA A 551 21.77 -10.80 -27.10
N ARG A 552 20.86 -11.72 -26.79
CA ARG A 552 21.02 -13.16 -27.01
C ARG A 552 20.30 -13.62 -28.27
N LEU A 553 20.95 -14.53 -28.97
CA LEU A 553 20.44 -15.24 -30.14
C LEU A 553 20.43 -16.74 -29.84
N PHE A 554 19.25 -17.35 -29.77
CA PHE A 554 19.10 -18.78 -29.54
C PHE A 554 18.92 -19.50 -30.87
N ILE A 555 19.75 -20.49 -31.17
CA ILE A 555 19.58 -21.35 -32.35
C ILE A 555 18.97 -22.68 -31.89
N ILE A 556 17.76 -22.95 -32.36
CA ILE A 556 16.95 -24.11 -31.97
C ILE A 556 16.51 -24.91 -33.20
N GLY A 557 16.17 -26.18 -32.99
CA GLY A 557 15.80 -27.10 -34.06
C GLY A 557 16.28 -28.52 -33.76
N GLU A 558 15.84 -29.47 -34.59
CA GLU A 558 16.17 -30.90 -34.44
C GLU A 558 17.69 -31.17 -34.56
N GLY A 559 18.16 -32.32 -34.07
CA GLY A 559 19.53 -32.77 -34.29
C GLY A 559 19.89 -32.86 -35.78
N GLY A 560 21.06 -32.36 -36.18
CA GLY A 560 21.57 -32.51 -37.55
C GLY A 560 20.96 -31.58 -38.62
N VAL A 561 20.11 -30.62 -38.25
CA VAL A 561 19.53 -29.63 -39.19
C VAL A 561 20.53 -28.55 -39.66
N GLY A 562 21.71 -28.47 -39.03
CA GLY A 562 22.78 -27.53 -39.37
C GLY A 562 22.87 -26.29 -38.48
N LYS A 563 22.50 -26.40 -37.19
CA LYS A 563 22.52 -25.29 -36.21
C LYS A 563 23.93 -24.76 -35.97
N THR A 564 24.86 -25.64 -35.63
CA THR A 564 26.29 -25.35 -35.46
C THR A 564 26.93 -24.78 -36.72
N SER A 565 26.55 -25.33 -37.87
CA SER A 565 27.01 -24.84 -39.17
C SER A 565 26.48 -23.43 -39.48
N LEU A 566 25.24 -23.10 -39.08
CA LEU A 566 24.67 -21.75 -39.19
C LEU A 566 25.36 -20.80 -38.20
N ALA A 567 25.55 -21.19 -36.95
CA ALA A 567 26.21 -20.40 -35.91
C ALA A 567 27.61 -19.94 -36.36
N ASN A 568 28.43 -20.88 -36.85
CA ASN A 568 29.77 -20.60 -37.37
C ASN A 568 29.74 -19.70 -38.62
N LYS A 569 28.76 -19.88 -39.52
CA LYS A 569 28.60 -19.03 -40.72
C LYS A 569 28.10 -17.63 -40.44
N LEU A 570 27.36 -17.43 -39.33
CA LEU A 570 26.97 -16.10 -38.88
C LEU A 570 28.19 -15.29 -38.42
N ILE A 571 29.21 -15.95 -37.87
CA ILE A 571 30.46 -15.33 -37.43
C ILE A 571 31.44 -15.16 -38.58
N ASP A 572 31.73 -16.25 -39.30
CA ASP A 572 32.60 -16.24 -40.47
C ASP A 572 31.87 -16.80 -41.70
N SER A 573 31.48 -15.88 -42.60
CA SER A 573 30.88 -16.21 -43.90
C SER A 573 31.74 -17.15 -44.77
N LYS A 574 33.06 -17.24 -44.52
CA LYS A 574 34.00 -18.10 -45.25
C LYS A 574 34.17 -19.48 -44.61
N TYR A 575 33.49 -19.77 -43.50
CA TYR A 575 33.53 -21.08 -42.85
C TYR A 575 33.17 -22.19 -43.83
N LYS A 576 34.11 -23.15 -44.00
CA LYS A 576 33.92 -24.35 -44.82
C LYS A 576 33.25 -25.43 -43.97
N LEU A 577 32.10 -25.90 -44.44
CA LEU A 577 31.35 -26.97 -43.78
C LEU A 577 32.19 -28.26 -43.70
N LYS A 578 32.26 -28.87 -42.52
CA LYS A 578 32.87 -30.19 -42.35
C LYS A 578 31.81 -31.26 -42.65
N LEU A 579 31.73 -31.67 -43.91
CA LEU A 579 30.73 -32.64 -44.39
C LEU A 579 30.90 -34.02 -43.71
N GLU A 580 29.77 -34.67 -43.44
CA GLU A 580 29.71 -36.08 -43.01
C GLU A 580 30.35 -36.97 -44.09
N GLY A 581 31.59 -37.43 -43.84
CA GLY A 581 32.37 -38.27 -44.76
C GLY A 581 33.79 -37.80 -45.09
N GLY A 582 34.24 -36.63 -44.61
CA GLY A 582 35.65 -36.20 -44.70
C GLY A 582 36.51 -36.67 -43.51
N ASP A 583 37.83 -36.39 -43.55
CA ASP A 583 38.82 -36.82 -42.53
C ASP A 583 38.53 -36.36 -41.08
N ASN A 584 37.55 -35.47 -40.87
CA ASN A 584 37.01 -35.06 -39.56
C ASN A 584 35.57 -34.50 -39.72
N PRO A 585 34.51 -35.31 -39.61
CA PRO A 585 33.12 -34.82 -39.66
C PRO A 585 32.80 -33.92 -38.46
N GLU A 586 31.95 -32.91 -38.66
CA GLU A 586 31.35 -32.13 -37.55
C GLU A 586 30.58 -33.09 -36.65
N LYS A 587 31.08 -33.34 -35.43
CA LYS A 587 30.34 -34.11 -34.42
C LYS A 587 29.11 -33.29 -34.01
N SER A 588 27.99 -33.97 -33.74
CA SER A 588 26.80 -33.33 -33.16
C SER A 588 27.18 -32.60 -31.88
N THR A 589 26.77 -31.35 -31.72
CA THR A 589 27.00 -30.59 -30.48
C THR A 589 26.43 -31.35 -29.29
N GLU A 590 27.30 -31.66 -28.34
CA GLU A 590 26.99 -32.23 -27.04
C GLU A 590 26.79 -31.06 -26.08
N GLY A 591 25.53 -30.79 -25.71
CA GLY A 591 25.19 -29.71 -24.78
C GLY A 591 24.94 -28.34 -25.42
N ILE A 592 25.62 -27.29 -24.95
CA ILE A 592 25.40 -25.90 -25.35
C ILE A 592 26.73 -25.22 -25.66
N ASP A 593 26.86 -24.65 -26.85
CA ASP A 593 27.99 -23.78 -27.22
C ASP A 593 27.54 -22.32 -27.26
N VAL A 594 28.30 -21.41 -26.62
CA VAL A 594 28.06 -19.97 -26.70
C VAL A 594 29.16 -19.31 -27.53
N LEU A 595 28.76 -18.59 -28.57
CA LEU A 595 29.65 -17.87 -29.46
C LEU A 595 29.36 -16.36 -29.41
N HIS A 596 30.37 -15.52 -29.60
CA HIS A 596 30.22 -14.07 -29.59
C HIS A 596 30.41 -13.48 -30.99
N LEU A 597 29.53 -12.55 -31.39
CA LEU A 597 29.67 -11.75 -32.59
C LEU A 597 29.48 -10.28 -32.29
N ASP A 598 30.49 -9.47 -32.60
CA ASP A 598 30.42 -8.01 -32.51
C ASP A 598 30.16 -7.40 -33.89
N PHE A 599 29.22 -6.47 -33.97
CA PHE A 599 28.92 -5.72 -35.20
C PHE A 599 28.45 -4.29 -34.90
N PRO A 600 28.63 -3.32 -35.80
CA PRO A 600 28.05 -2.00 -35.64
C PRO A 600 26.54 -2.05 -35.89
N ASN A 601 25.73 -1.54 -34.96
CA ASN A 601 24.29 -1.42 -35.18
C ASN A 601 23.96 -0.35 -36.24
N PHE A 602 22.67 -0.22 -36.61
CA PHE A 602 22.22 0.76 -37.62
C PHE A 602 22.51 2.23 -37.27
N SER A 603 22.80 2.51 -35.99
CA SER A 603 23.19 3.84 -35.50
C SER A 603 24.71 4.03 -35.40
N GLY A 604 25.51 3.02 -35.78
CA GLY A 604 26.97 3.05 -35.75
C GLY A 604 27.60 2.67 -34.40
N ASN A 605 26.81 2.29 -33.40
CA ASN A 605 27.32 1.89 -32.08
C ASN A 605 27.74 0.41 -32.07
N PRO A 606 28.80 0.04 -31.33
CA PRO A 606 29.21 -1.36 -31.21
C PRO A 606 28.11 -2.17 -30.51
N PHE A 607 27.72 -3.29 -31.13
CA PHE A 607 26.69 -4.21 -30.64
C PHE A 607 27.28 -5.60 -30.46
N ARG A 608 27.05 -6.20 -29.29
CA ARG A 608 27.49 -7.56 -28.98
C ARG A 608 26.33 -8.54 -29.05
N MET A 609 26.50 -9.64 -29.76
CA MET A 609 25.49 -10.70 -29.87
C MET A 609 26.05 -12.02 -29.33
N ASN A 610 25.35 -12.59 -28.36
CA ASN A 610 25.69 -13.89 -27.76
C ASN A 610 24.84 -14.98 -28.42
N ILE A 611 25.46 -15.83 -29.23
CA ILE A 611 24.82 -16.89 -29.99
C ILE A 611 24.87 -18.18 -29.18
N TRP A 612 23.73 -18.71 -28.78
CA TRP A 612 23.59 -19.96 -28.05
C TRP A 612 23.17 -21.08 -29.02
N ASP A 613 24.05 -22.05 -29.27
CA ASP A 613 23.80 -23.24 -30.07
C ASP A 613 23.48 -24.43 -29.16
N PHE A 614 22.23 -24.89 -29.21
CA PHE A 614 21.76 -26.01 -28.39
C PHE A 614 21.92 -27.34 -29.12
N GLY A 615 22.39 -28.37 -28.43
CA GLY A 615 22.34 -29.74 -28.89
C GLY A 615 20.91 -30.15 -29.25
N GLY A 616 20.72 -30.87 -30.36
CA GLY A 616 19.38 -31.24 -30.82
C GLY A 616 18.82 -32.54 -30.23
N GLN A 617 19.43 -33.10 -29.19
CA GLN A 617 19.08 -34.43 -28.67
C GLN A 617 17.90 -34.37 -27.69
N GLU A 618 16.99 -35.35 -27.78
CA GLU A 618 15.73 -35.32 -27.01
C GLU A 618 15.90 -35.36 -25.49
N ILE A 619 16.97 -36.00 -25.00
CA ILE A 619 17.27 -36.17 -23.58
C ILE A 619 17.49 -34.81 -22.89
N TYR A 620 17.88 -33.80 -23.66
CA TYR A 620 18.23 -32.48 -23.16
C TYR A 620 17.09 -31.45 -23.31
N HIS A 621 15.93 -31.81 -23.86
CA HIS A 621 14.82 -30.84 -23.96
C HIS A 621 14.42 -30.31 -22.59
N ALA A 622 14.43 -31.14 -21.54
CA ALA A 622 14.13 -30.70 -20.19
C ALA A 622 15.19 -29.73 -19.65
N THR A 623 16.47 -29.92 -20.00
CA THR A 623 17.57 -29.05 -19.58
C THR A 623 17.61 -27.73 -20.35
N HIS A 624 17.26 -27.73 -21.65
CA HIS A 624 17.26 -26.53 -22.49
C HIS A 624 16.22 -25.50 -22.06
N GLN A 625 15.08 -25.95 -21.52
CA GLN A 625 14.03 -25.07 -21.02
C GLN A 625 14.53 -24.10 -19.93
N PHE A 626 15.59 -24.46 -19.18
CA PHE A 626 16.15 -23.59 -18.13
C PHE A 626 16.96 -22.41 -18.68
N PHE A 627 17.45 -22.51 -19.91
CA PHE A 627 18.26 -21.47 -20.53
C PHE A 627 17.43 -20.52 -21.41
N PHE A 628 16.16 -20.85 -21.64
CA PHE A 628 15.27 -19.99 -22.41
C PHE A 628 14.94 -18.77 -21.56
N THR A 629 15.16 -17.59 -22.13
CA THR A 629 14.99 -16.32 -21.41
C THR A 629 14.20 -15.34 -22.24
N LYS A 630 13.48 -14.46 -21.55
CA LYS A 630 12.79 -13.31 -22.14
C LYS A 630 13.80 -12.40 -22.86
N ARG A 631 13.32 -11.51 -23.73
CA ARG A 631 14.14 -10.48 -24.40
C ARG A 631 15.25 -11.04 -25.30
N SER A 632 15.03 -12.19 -25.92
CA SER A 632 16.01 -12.83 -26.80
C SER A 632 15.49 -12.93 -28.23
N LEU A 633 16.36 -13.20 -29.21
CA LEU A 633 15.95 -13.53 -30.58
C LEU A 633 16.11 -15.04 -30.79
N TYR A 634 15.12 -15.70 -31.36
CA TYR A 634 15.16 -17.15 -31.62
C TYR A 634 15.26 -17.43 -33.12
N LEU A 635 16.20 -18.28 -33.50
CA LEU A 635 16.38 -18.83 -34.85
C LEU A 635 15.97 -20.31 -34.84
N LEU A 636 14.84 -20.62 -35.47
CA LEU A 636 14.41 -22.00 -35.66
C LEU A 636 14.92 -22.53 -37.01
N VAL A 637 15.84 -23.48 -36.96
CA VAL A 637 16.46 -24.08 -38.16
C VAL A 637 15.74 -25.38 -38.52
N ALA A 638 15.30 -25.49 -39.77
CA ALA A 638 14.68 -26.69 -40.32
C ALA A 638 15.41 -27.13 -41.60
N ASP A 639 15.31 -28.42 -41.93
CA ASP A 639 15.90 -29.03 -43.13
C ASP A 639 14.80 -29.66 -44.00
N THR A 640 15.21 -30.28 -45.09
CA THR A 640 14.45 -30.89 -46.18
C THR A 640 13.90 -32.29 -45.88
N ARG A 641 14.03 -32.78 -44.63
CA ARG A 641 13.48 -34.08 -44.20
C ARG A 641 11.94 -33.98 -44.12
N GLN A 642 11.25 -35.04 -44.57
CA GLN A 642 9.79 -35.05 -44.77
C GLN A 642 8.96 -34.93 -43.48
N ASP A 643 9.54 -35.23 -42.32
CA ASP A 643 8.86 -35.19 -41.02
C ASP A 643 9.47 -34.08 -40.14
N ASN A 644 9.16 -32.81 -40.45
CA ASN A 644 9.41 -31.64 -39.59
C ASN A 644 8.49 -31.68 -38.33
N THR A 645 8.41 -32.83 -37.66
CA THR A 645 7.43 -33.14 -36.61
C THR A 645 7.60 -32.24 -35.37
N ASP A 646 8.84 -31.86 -35.07
CA ASP A 646 9.18 -31.03 -33.91
C ASP A 646 9.13 -29.52 -34.18
N PHE A 647 8.72 -29.11 -35.38
CA PHE A 647 8.67 -27.69 -35.75
C PHE A 647 7.65 -26.92 -34.92
N ASN A 648 6.45 -27.49 -34.77
CA ASN A 648 5.42 -26.93 -33.88
C ASN A 648 5.89 -27.01 -32.42
N TYR A 649 6.53 -28.10 -32.03
CA TYR A 649 7.06 -28.25 -30.67
C TYR A 649 7.99 -27.09 -30.28
N TRP A 650 8.99 -26.77 -31.11
CA TRP A 650 9.91 -25.69 -30.79
C TRP A 650 9.24 -24.32 -30.75
N LEU A 651 8.29 -24.03 -31.65
CA LEU A 651 7.54 -22.78 -31.63
C LEU A 651 6.68 -22.65 -30.37
N GLU A 652 6.03 -23.74 -29.95
CA GLU A 652 5.21 -23.76 -28.74
C GLU A 652 6.08 -23.60 -27.49
N VAL A 653 7.23 -24.30 -27.40
CA VAL A 653 8.20 -24.11 -26.29
C VAL A 653 8.68 -22.66 -26.22
N VAL A 654 8.99 -22.02 -27.35
CA VAL A 654 9.38 -20.61 -27.37
C VAL A 654 8.22 -19.72 -26.92
N GLU A 655 6.99 -19.96 -27.38
CA GLU A 655 5.81 -19.19 -26.94
C GLU A 655 5.55 -19.32 -25.43
N LEU A 656 5.72 -20.53 -24.89
CA LEU A 656 5.49 -20.86 -23.47
C LEU A 656 6.55 -20.30 -22.54
N LEU A 657 7.83 -20.26 -22.95
CA LEU A 657 8.96 -19.96 -22.05
C LEU A 657 9.67 -18.62 -22.32
N SER A 658 9.43 -17.97 -23.45
CA SER A 658 10.16 -16.74 -23.83
C SER A 658 9.28 -15.50 -23.97
N GLU A 659 8.03 -15.57 -23.50
CA GLU A 659 7.07 -14.45 -23.44
C GLU A 659 6.87 -13.77 -24.82
N ALA A 660 6.74 -14.58 -25.88
CA ALA A 660 6.59 -14.15 -27.27
C ALA A 660 7.79 -13.36 -27.85
N SER A 661 9.01 -13.70 -27.42
CA SER A 661 10.26 -13.25 -28.06
C SER A 661 10.24 -13.49 -29.59
N PRO A 662 10.84 -12.59 -30.39
CA PRO A 662 10.80 -12.68 -31.85
C PRO A 662 11.45 -13.98 -32.36
N VAL A 663 10.82 -14.60 -33.36
CA VAL A 663 11.31 -15.82 -34.00
C VAL A 663 11.60 -15.57 -35.48
N ILE A 664 12.74 -16.05 -35.96
CA ILE A 664 13.08 -16.15 -37.38
C ILE A 664 13.20 -17.63 -37.72
N ILE A 665 12.48 -18.07 -38.75
CA ILE A 665 12.58 -19.44 -39.26
C ILE A 665 13.60 -19.48 -40.40
N VAL A 666 14.57 -20.38 -40.31
CA VAL A 666 15.59 -20.62 -41.32
C VAL A 666 15.40 -22.01 -41.94
N LYS A 667 14.98 -22.03 -43.20
CA LYS A 667 14.82 -23.23 -44.02
C LYS A 667 16.17 -23.55 -44.69
N ASN A 668 16.91 -24.50 -44.13
CA ASN A 668 18.16 -25.00 -44.69
C ASN A 668 17.87 -26.01 -45.81
N GLU A 669 17.94 -25.54 -47.05
CA GLU A 669 17.70 -26.28 -48.29
C GLU A 669 18.98 -27.05 -48.68
N LYS A 670 19.28 -28.14 -47.96
CA LYS A 670 20.41 -29.00 -48.32
C LYS A 670 20.26 -29.54 -49.75
N GLN A 671 21.33 -29.46 -50.53
CA GLN A 671 21.35 -29.83 -51.95
C GLN A 671 20.30 -29.08 -52.81
N ASP A 672 19.91 -27.86 -52.41
CA ASP A 672 18.88 -27.05 -53.08
C ASP A 672 17.51 -27.73 -53.21
N ARG A 673 17.21 -28.69 -52.32
CA ARG A 673 15.86 -29.23 -52.18
C ARG A 673 15.01 -28.22 -51.41
N PRO A 674 13.85 -27.80 -51.92
CA PRO A 674 13.00 -26.83 -51.23
C PRO A 674 12.41 -27.46 -49.96
N CYS A 675 12.57 -26.78 -48.83
CA CYS A 675 11.90 -27.14 -47.58
C CYS A 675 10.48 -26.55 -47.61
N GLN A 676 9.45 -27.40 -47.68
CA GLN A 676 8.06 -26.94 -47.71
C GLN A 676 7.53 -26.76 -46.28
N VAL A 677 7.16 -25.52 -45.95
CA VAL A 677 6.56 -25.15 -44.67
C VAL A 677 5.35 -24.27 -44.95
N ASN A 678 4.21 -24.53 -44.29
CA ASN A 678 2.99 -23.73 -44.46
C ASN A 678 3.09 -22.39 -43.72
N GLU A 679 3.69 -21.40 -44.40
CA GLU A 679 3.98 -20.08 -43.82
C GLU A 679 2.73 -19.34 -43.32
N ASN A 680 1.61 -19.44 -44.05
CA ASN A 680 0.37 -18.75 -43.70
C ASN A 680 -0.24 -19.31 -42.41
N GLN A 681 -0.24 -20.64 -42.26
CA GLN A 681 -0.75 -21.29 -41.06
C GLN A 681 0.11 -20.96 -39.83
N LEU A 682 1.43 -20.98 -39.99
CA LEU A 682 2.36 -20.67 -38.90
C LEU A 682 2.24 -19.22 -38.44
N ARG A 683 2.20 -18.25 -39.37
CA ARG A 683 2.04 -16.84 -39.03
C ARG A 683 0.68 -16.53 -38.39
N GLY A 684 -0.36 -17.25 -38.78
CA GLY A 684 -1.69 -17.13 -38.17
C GLY A 684 -1.72 -17.63 -36.72
N ARG A 685 -0.99 -18.72 -36.42
CA ARG A 685 -0.92 -19.28 -35.05
C ARG A 685 0.09 -18.58 -34.16
N PHE A 686 1.25 -18.19 -34.70
CA PHE A 686 2.39 -17.68 -33.93
C PHE A 686 2.77 -16.25 -34.41
N PRO A 687 2.20 -15.19 -33.79
CA PRO A 687 2.41 -13.80 -34.22
C PRO A 687 3.83 -13.26 -33.94
N ASN A 688 4.61 -13.97 -33.13
CA ASN A 688 6.01 -13.64 -32.84
C ASN A 688 6.98 -14.04 -33.97
N ILE A 689 6.53 -14.82 -34.97
CA ILE A 689 7.32 -15.12 -36.17
C ILE A 689 7.47 -13.84 -37.01
N LYS A 690 8.69 -13.31 -37.11
CA LYS A 690 8.98 -12.08 -37.85
C LYS A 690 9.31 -12.34 -39.31
N LYS A 691 10.12 -13.37 -39.58
CA LYS A 691 10.54 -13.74 -40.94
C LYS A 691 10.71 -15.25 -41.10
N ILE A 692 10.53 -15.72 -42.33
CA ILE A 692 10.80 -17.08 -42.77
C ILE A 692 11.73 -16.95 -43.98
N LEU A 693 12.93 -17.52 -43.90
CA LEU A 693 14.00 -17.34 -44.89
C LEU A 693 14.49 -18.71 -45.36
N SER A 694 14.77 -18.84 -46.66
CA SER A 694 15.41 -20.02 -47.24
C SER A 694 16.90 -19.77 -47.41
N THR A 695 17.74 -20.75 -47.06
CA THR A 695 19.18 -20.70 -47.28
C THR A 695 19.73 -22.04 -47.69
N ASN A 696 20.85 -22.04 -48.38
CA ASN A 696 21.69 -23.22 -48.54
C ASN A 696 23.05 -22.91 -47.92
N LEU A 697 23.33 -23.52 -46.77
CA LEU A 697 24.58 -23.28 -46.03
C LEU A 697 25.83 -23.67 -46.84
N ALA A 698 25.73 -24.63 -47.78
CA ALA A 698 26.89 -25.04 -48.58
C ALA A 698 27.28 -23.98 -49.62
N SER A 699 26.31 -23.32 -50.25
CA SER A 699 26.53 -22.29 -51.27
C SER A 699 26.49 -20.85 -50.72
N ASN A 700 26.21 -20.67 -49.44
CA ASN A 700 25.92 -19.37 -48.79
C ASN A 700 24.73 -18.61 -49.40
N ARG A 701 23.88 -19.27 -50.20
CA ARG A 701 22.68 -18.65 -50.77
C ARG A 701 21.75 -18.18 -49.65
N GLY A 702 21.34 -16.91 -49.65
CA GLY A 702 20.42 -16.34 -48.65
C GLY A 702 21.03 -16.05 -47.27
N LEU A 703 22.33 -16.33 -47.04
CA LEU A 703 22.98 -16.09 -45.75
C LEU A 703 23.05 -14.59 -45.40
N SER A 704 23.28 -13.73 -46.40
CA SER A 704 23.30 -12.27 -46.22
C SER A 704 21.93 -11.71 -45.79
N GLU A 705 20.84 -12.28 -46.29
CA GLU A 705 19.48 -11.90 -45.90
C GLU A 705 19.18 -12.32 -44.46
N ILE A 706 19.65 -13.51 -44.05
CA ILE A 706 19.54 -13.98 -42.66
C ILE A 706 20.33 -13.05 -41.72
N LEU A 707 21.58 -12.74 -42.04
CA LEU A 707 22.41 -11.83 -41.24
C LEU A 707 21.73 -10.47 -41.07
N THR A 708 21.22 -9.89 -42.17
CA THR A 708 20.52 -8.59 -42.13
C THR A 708 19.25 -8.66 -41.29
N ALA A 709 18.47 -9.75 -41.40
CA ALA A 709 17.25 -9.95 -40.62
C ALA A 709 17.54 -10.13 -39.12
N VAL A 710 18.58 -10.90 -38.78
CA VAL A 710 19.02 -11.12 -37.40
C VAL A 710 19.49 -9.78 -36.80
N GLN A 711 20.38 -9.06 -37.47
CA GLN A 711 20.87 -7.75 -37.02
C GLN A 711 19.73 -6.74 -36.83
N HIS A 712 18.74 -6.73 -37.73
CA HIS A 712 17.57 -5.87 -37.63
C HIS A 712 16.70 -6.18 -36.41
N HIS A 713 16.26 -7.43 -36.27
CA HIS A 713 15.33 -7.80 -35.21
C HIS A 713 15.99 -7.85 -33.83
N ILE A 714 17.27 -8.20 -33.75
CA ILE A 714 18.00 -8.21 -32.48
C ILE A 714 18.24 -6.78 -31.96
N SER A 715 18.46 -5.82 -32.85
CA SER A 715 18.60 -4.40 -32.49
C SER A 715 17.30 -3.73 -32.04
N GLN A 716 16.14 -4.34 -32.35
CA GLN A 716 14.81 -3.84 -31.98
C GLN A 716 14.28 -4.42 -30.66
N LEU A 717 15.06 -5.26 -29.98
CA LEU A 717 14.63 -5.85 -28.72
C LEU A 717 14.42 -4.76 -27.65
N PRO A 718 13.41 -4.88 -26.76
CA PRO A 718 12.97 -3.78 -25.88
C PRO A 718 14.02 -3.22 -24.91
N HIS A 719 15.04 -4.01 -24.58
CA HIS A 719 16.11 -3.65 -23.64
C HIS A 719 17.34 -3.02 -24.34
N ILE A 720 17.41 -3.11 -25.67
CA ILE A 720 18.48 -2.49 -26.45
C ILE A 720 18.27 -0.98 -26.44
N GLY A 721 19.33 -0.24 -26.11
CA GLY A 721 19.24 1.21 -25.95
C GLY A 721 18.88 1.67 -24.54
N THR A 722 18.71 0.74 -23.58
CA THR A 722 18.49 1.11 -22.18
C THR A 722 19.77 1.69 -21.55
N LEU A 723 19.60 2.73 -20.73
CA LEU A 723 20.70 3.36 -20.01
C LEU A 723 21.03 2.54 -18.76
N LEU A 724 22.25 2.00 -18.70
CA LEU A 724 22.78 1.34 -17.52
C LEU A 724 23.74 2.28 -16.77
N PRO A 725 23.71 2.30 -15.43
CA PRO A 725 24.72 3.01 -14.65
C PRO A 725 26.14 2.49 -14.98
N LYS A 726 27.13 3.38 -15.11
CA LYS A 726 28.53 2.99 -15.37
C LYS A 726 29.09 2.05 -14.30
N THR A 727 28.59 2.13 -13.07
CA THR A 727 28.96 1.21 -11.97
C THR A 727 28.58 -0.24 -12.27
N TRP A 728 27.40 -0.46 -12.87
CA TRP A 728 26.93 -1.79 -13.28
C TRP A 728 27.79 -2.36 -14.39
N VAL A 729 28.11 -1.51 -15.38
CA VAL A 729 28.99 -1.88 -16.49
C VAL A 729 30.39 -2.25 -16.00
N ARG A 730 30.96 -1.51 -15.04
CA ARG A 730 32.29 -1.82 -14.48
C ARG A 730 32.32 -3.16 -13.76
N VAL A 731 31.32 -3.45 -12.91
CA VAL A 731 31.22 -4.76 -12.24
C VAL A 731 31.08 -5.87 -13.27
N ARG A 732 30.24 -5.66 -14.28
CA ARG A 732 30.03 -6.62 -15.37
C ARG A 732 31.32 -6.90 -16.16
N GLU A 733 32.01 -5.85 -16.63
CA GLU A 733 33.28 -5.97 -17.36
C GLU A 733 34.33 -6.70 -16.50
N ALA A 734 34.33 -6.47 -15.19
CA ALA A 734 35.21 -7.18 -14.26
C ALA A 734 34.86 -8.66 -14.08
N LEU A 735 33.57 -9.02 -14.08
CA LEU A 735 33.12 -10.42 -14.04
C LEU A 735 33.47 -11.17 -15.33
N GLU A 736 33.29 -10.53 -16.49
CA GLU A 736 33.63 -11.14 -17.79
C GLU A 736 35.14 -11.32 -17.99
N ALA A 737 35.94 -10.43 -17.40
CA ALA A 737 37.41 -10.52 -17.42
C ALA A 737 37.96 -11.61 -16.47
N ASP A 738 37.14 -12.10 -15.54
CA ASP A 738 37.54 -13.16 -14.62
C ASP A 738 37.49 -14.53 -15.32
N ASN A 739 38.64 -15.21 -15.35
CA ASN A 739 38.78 -16.48 -16.04
C ASN A 739 38.26 -17.67 -15.23
N ARG A 740 37.91 -17.48 -13.96
CA ARG A 740 37.36 -18.55 -13.10
C ARG A 740 35.98 -18.99 -13.58
N ASN A 741 35.58 -20.21 -13.25
CA ASN A 741 34.26 -20.74 -13.60
C ASN A 741 33.18 -20.21 -12.64
N HIS A 742 33.56 -19.94 -11.39
CA HIS A 742 32.68 -19.47 -10.32
C HIS A 742 33.48 -18.63 -9.30
N ILE A 743 32.75 -17.82 -8.54
CA ILE A 743 33.25 -17.05 -7.39
C ILE A 743 32.26 -17.17 -6.23
N THR A 744 32.71 -16.89 -5.01
CA THR A 744 31.81 -16.82 -3.85
C THR A 744 31.00 -15.53 -3.83
N GLN A 745 29.87 -15.53 -3.12
CA GLN A 745 29.03 -14.34 -2.93
C GLN A 745 29.82 -13.20 -2.27
N ASP A 746 30.70 -13.51 -1.32
CA ASP A 746 31.51 -12.51 -0.63
C ASP A 746 32.56 -11.88 -1.57
N GLU A 747 33.16 -12.67 -2.46
CA GLU A 747 34.04 -12.14 -3.53
C GLU A 747 33.26 -11.26 -4.50
N PHE A 748 32.05 -11.66 -4.90
CA PHE A 748 31.17 -10.84 -5.72
C PHE A 748 30.79 -9.53 -5.02
N PHE A 749 30.50 -9.57 -3.72
CA PHE A 749 30.20 -8.37 -2.94
C PHE A 749 31.41 -7.44 -2.81
N THR A 750 32.61 -8.00 -2.63
CA THR A 750 33.88 -7.26 -2.58
C THR A 750 34.17 -6.61 -3.93
N LEU A 751 33.88 -7.30 -5.03
CA LEU A 751 33.98 -6.76 -6.38
C LEU A 751 33.02 -5.58 -6.56
N CYS A 752 31.78 -5.72 -6.11
CA CYS A 752 30.79 -4.65 -6.16
C CYS A 752 31.18 -3.44 -5.28
N ASP A 753 31.72 -3.68 -4.08
CA ASP A 753 32.24 -2.62 -3.19
C ASP A 753 33.32 -1.79 -3.89
N THR A 754 34.26 -2.47 -4.54
CA THR A 754 35.38 -1.84 -5.26
C THR A 754 34.90 -0.96 -6.41
N HIS A 755 33.72 -1.23 -6.96
CA HIS A 755 33.11 -0.48 -8.06
C HIS A 755 31.96 0.45 -7.64
N GLY A 756 31.80 0.71 -6.33
CA GLY A 756 30.95 1.79 -5.81
C GLY A 756 29.58 1.37 -5.25
N PHE A 757 29.29 0.08 -5.14
CA PHE A 757 28.06 -0.40 -4.48
C PHE A 757 28.25 -0.49 -2.97
N LYS A 758 27.49 0.29 -2.20
CA LYS A 758 27.58 0.30 -0.73
C LYS A 758 26.52 -0.55 -0.04
N ARG A 759 25.34 -0.72 -0.65
CA ARG A 759 24.22 -1.46 -0.07
C ARG A 759 24.22 -2.90 -0.56
N ARG A 760 23.91 -3.84 0.33
CA ARG A 760 23.82 -5.27 -0.02
C ARG A 760 22.67 -5.57 -0.99
N GLU A 761 21.54 -4.89 -0.82
CA GLU A 761 20.35 -5.04 -1.67
C GLU A 761 20.67 -4.68 -3.14
N ASP A 762 21.34 -3.56 -3.38
CA ASP A 762 21.74 -3.14 -4.73
C ASP A 762 22.66 -4.17 -5.41
N LYS A 763 23.56 -4.80 -4.64
CA LYS A 763 24.46 -5.86 -5.14
C LYS A 763 23.68 -7.11 -5.52
N LEU A 764 22.72 -7.51 -4.68
CA LEU A 764 21.84 -8.65 -4.95
C LEU A 764 20.95 -8.40 -6.16
N GLN A 765 20.38 -7.20 -6.29
CA GLN A 765 19.62 -6.78 -7.47
C GLN A 765 20.46 -6.83 -8.75
N LEU A 766 21.70 -6.30 -8.70
CA LEU A 766 22.63 -6.38 -9.83
C LEU A 766 22.89 -7.84 -10.22
N SER A 767 23.17 -8.71 -9.26
CA SER A 767 23.45 -10.12 -9.53
C SER A 767 22.25 -10.85 -10.16
N GLY A 768 21.02 -10.50 -9.76
CA GLY A 768 19.78 -10.99 -10.38
C GLY A 768 19.62 -10.49 -11.81
N TYR A 769 19.89 -9.21 -12.06
CA TYR A 769 19.86 -8.65 -13.40
C TYR A 769 20.90 -9.27 -14.33
N LEU A 770 22.13 -9.50 -13.85
CA LEU A 770 23.18 -10.19 -14.59
C LEU A 770 22.86 -11.66 -14.82
N HIS A 771 22.06 -12.29 -13.94
CA HIS A 771 21.50 -13.62 -14.14
C HIS A 771 20.47 -13.67 -15.27
N ASP A 772 19.60 -12.67 -15.38
CA ASP A 772 18.60 -12.59 -16.44
C ASP A 772 19.22 -12.29 -17.82
N LEU A 773 20.24 -11.43 -17.85
CA LEU A 773 21.12 -11.25 -19.02
C LEU A 773 22.03 -12.48 -19.26
N GLY A 774 22.07 -13.38 -18.26
CA GLY A 774 23.01 -14.46 -17.98
C GLY A 774 24.40 -14.23 -18.55
N VAL A 775 24.95 -13.12 -18.07
CA VAL A 775 26.39 -12.90 -17.94
C VAL A 775 26.95 -13.86 -16.87
N CYS A 776 26.17 -14.15 -15.82
CA CYS A 776 26.49 -15.13 -14.78
C CYS A 776 25.22 -15.88 -14.34
N LEU A 777 25.33 -16.94 -13.53
CA LEU A 777 24.20 -17.57 -12.85
C LEU A 777 24.33 -17.40 -11.33
N HIS A 778 23.29 -16.88 -10.68
CA HIS A 778 23.28 -16.71 -9.22
C HIS A 778 21.89 -17.02 -8.65
N PHE A 779 21.80 -18.06 -7.83
CA PHE A 779 20.54 -18.59 -7.29
C PHE A 779 20.31 -18.12 -5.85
N GLN A 780 19.84 -16.87 -5.70
CA GLN A 780 19.74 -16.17 -4.41
C GLN A 780 18.80 -16.85 -3.39
N GLU A 781 17.75 -17.52 -3.88
CA GLU A 781 16.76 -18.20 -3.05
C GLU A 781 17.21 -19.59 -2.54
N ASP A 782 18.36 -20.11 -3.01
CA ASP A 782 18.85 -21.43 -2.58
C ASP A 782 19.76 -21.32 -1.34
N PRO A 783 19.54 -22.07 -0.26
CA PRO A 783 20.43 -22.03 0.90
C PRO A 783 21.89 -22.40 0.60
N ILE A 784 22.12 -23.29 -0.37
CA ILE A 784 23.45 -23.77 -0.76
C ILE A 784 23.99 -22.93 -1.92
N LEU A 785 23.20 -22.75 -2.98
CA LEU A 785 23.65 -22.07 -4.19
C LEU A 785 23.75 -20.54 -4.04
N LYS A 786 23.08 -19.91 -3.06
CA LYS A 786 23.19 -18.44 -2.85
C LYS A 786 24.60 -17.97 -2.54
N ASN A 787 25.47 -18.87 -2.08
CA ASN A 787 26.84 -18.53 -1.72
C ASN A 787 27.76 -18.50 -2.95
N TRP A 788 27.27 -18.86 -4.13
CA TRP A 788 28.08 -19.05 -5.34
C TRP A 788 27.50 -18.25 -6.51
N VAL A 789 28.36 -17.51 -7.20
CA VAL A 789 28.07 -16.83 -8.46
C VAL A 789 28.86 -17.53 -9.56
N ILE A 790 28.14 -18.21 -10.45
CA ILE A 790 28.73 -18.97 -11.55
C ILE A 790 28.97 -18.01 -12.72
N LEU A 791 30.23 -17.82 -13.09
CA LEU A 791 30.59 -16.86 -14.14
C LEU A 791 30.42 -17.45 -15.55
N LYS A 792 30.59 -18.76 -15.70
CA LYS A 792 30.52 -19.45 -17.00
C LYS A 792 29.35 -20.45 -17.04
N PRO A 793 28.20 -20.09 -17.61
CA PRO A 793 27.05 -21.00 -17.74
C PRO A 793 27.38 -22.29 -18.49
N GLU A 794 28.25 -22.22 -19.52
CA GLU A 794 28.71 -23.38 -20.30
C GLU A 794 29.30 -24.47 -19.40
N TRP A 795 30.16 -24.10 -18.45
CA TRP A 795 30.80 -25.02 -17.51
C TRP A 795 29.78 -25.84 -16.70
N VAL A 796 28.69 -25.22 -16.27
CA VAL A 796 27.59 -25.92 -15.57
C VAL A 796 26.87 -26.87 -16.51
N THR A 797 26.57 -26.42 -17.73
CA THR A 797 25.85 -27.23 -18.70
C THR A 797 26.64 -28.49 -19.04
N THR A 798 27.95 -28.34 -19.32
CA THR A 798 28.86 -29.47 -19.55
C THR A 798 28.86 -30.43 -18.37
N ALA A 799 28.90 -29.92 -17.13
CA ALA A 799 28.87 -30.76 -15.94
C ALA A 799 27.60 -31.64 -15.86
N VAL A 800 26.43 -31.04 -16.10
CA VAL A 800 25.13 -31.75 -16.09
C VAL A 800 25.06 -32.78 -17.22
N TYR A 801 25.46 -32.42 -18.43
CA TYR A 801 25.45 -33.35 -19.58
C TYR A 801 26.38 -34.53 -19.35
N THR A 802 27.57 -34.29 -18.81
CA THR A 802 28.54 -35.35 -18.51
C THR A 802 27.93 -36.45 -17.63
N VAL A 803 27.09 -36.08 -16.64
CA VAL A 803 26.39 -37.06 -15.79
C VAL A 803 25.36 -37.87 -16.59
N LEU A 804 24.59 -37.21 -17.45
CA LEU A 804 23.52 -37.85 -18.24
C LEU A 804 24.04 -38.73 -19.37
N ASP A 805 25.23 -38.41 -19.89
CA ASP A 805 25.86 -39.09 -21.01
C ASP A 805 26.81 -40.21 -20.58
N THR A 806 27.11 -40.28 -19.28
CA THR A 806 27.96 -41.34 -18.72
C THR A 806 27.33 -42.72 -18.97
N PRO A 807 28.01 -43.64 -19.70
CA PRO A 807 27.44 -44.94 -20.06
C PRO A 807 27.04 -45.80 -18.86
N GLU A 808 27.75 -45.68 -17.74
CA GLU A 808 27.44 -46.38 -16.49
C GLU A 808 26.08 -45.92 -15.94
N VAL A 809 25.79 -44.62 -15.98
CA VAL A 809 24.53 -44.02 -15.51
C VAL A 809 23.38 -44.43 -16.43
N GLN A 810 23.59 -44.41 -17.75
CA GLN A 810 22.58 -44.86 -18.72
C GLN A 810 22.24 -46.34 -18.57
N LYS A 811 23.25 -47.21 -18.40
CA LYS A 811 23.04 -48.65 -18.14
C LYS A 811 22.33 -48.90 -16.81
N ALA A 812 22.57 -48.04 -15.81
CA ALA A 812 21.88 -48.06 -14.53
C ALA A 812 20.50 -47.37 -14.56
N LEU A 813 19.96 -47.07 -15.75
CA LEU A 813 18.65 -46.43 -15.95
C LEU A 813 18.51 -45.08 -15.21
N GLY A 814 19.58 -44.29 -15.19
CA GLY A 814 19.61 -42.98 -14.55
C GLY A 814 19.92 -43.02 -13.05
N CYS A 815 20.22 -44.19 -12.47
CA CYS A 815 20.66 -44.31 -11.08
C CYS A 815 22.17 -44.05 -10.95
N PHE A 816 22.56 -43.17 -10.04
CA PHE A 816 23.96 -42.84 -9.76
C PHE A 816 24.19 -42.49 -8.29
N THR A 817 25.42 -42.67 -7.80
CA THR A 817 25.77 -42.36 -6.41
C THR A 817 26.70 -41.16 -6.32
N HIS A 818 26.83 -40.57 -5.13
CA HIS A 818 27.81 -39.52 -4.86
C HIS A 818 29.26 -39.95 -5.19
N LYS A 819 29.59 -41.25 -5.04
CA LYS A 819 30.90 -41.80 -5.44
C LYS A 819 31.09 -41.83 -6.95
N ASP A 820 30.02 -42.00 -7.72
CA ASP A 820 30.08 -41.99 -9.18
C ASP A 820 30.25 -40.54 -9.67
N LEU A 821 29.57 -39.57 -9.05
CA LEU A 821 29.80 -38.14 -9.31
C LEU A 821 31.26 -37.74 -9.07
N ALA A 822 31.90 -38.26 -8.02
CA ALA A 822 33.32 -37.99 -7.78
C ALA A 822 34.26 -38.54 -8.87
N LYS A 823 33.84 -39.58 -9.61
CA LYS A 823 34.58 -40.12 -10.77
C LYS A 823 34.25 -39.39 -12.06
N ILE A 824 32.97 -39.04 -12.26
CA ILE A 824 32.47 -38.32 -13.44
C ILE A 824 33.06 -36.90 -13.45
N TRP A 825 33.02 -36.22 -12.30
CA TRP A 825 33.61 -34.90 -12.08
C TRP A 825 34.98 -35.01 -11.40
N ALA A 826 35.85 -35.87 -11.95
CA ALA A 826 37.20 -36.08 -11.44
C ALA A 826 38.16 -34.92 -11.73
N ASP A 827 37.89 -34.14 -12.78
CA ASP A 827 38.70 -32.96 -13.11
C ASP A 827 38.72 -31.95 -11.96
N ASP A 828 39.89 -31.37 -11.71
CA ASP A 828 40.11 -30.36 -10.66
C ASP A 828 39.18 -29.15 -10.82
N GLN A 829 38.70 -28.85 -12.03
CA GLN A 829 37.75 -27.76 -12.29
C GLN A 829 36.37 -27.96 -11.65
N TYR A 830 36.01 -29.18 -11.22
CA TYR A 830 34.70 -29.52 -10.63
C TYR A 830 34.81 -29.98 -9.17
N SER A 831 36.02 -30.23 -8.65
CA SER A 831 36.24 -30.86 -7.34
C SER A 831 35.57 -30.13 -6.18
N ASP A 832 35.58 -28.80 -6.25
CA ASP A 832 35.17 -27.91 -5.16
C ASP A 832 33.68 -27.52 -5.25
N MET A 833 32.98 -27.98 -6.28
CA MET A 833 31.58 -27.64 -6.56
C MET A 833 30.67 -28.86 -6.80
N ARG A 834 31.12 -30.08 -6.46
CA ARG A 834 30.34 -31.30 -6.75
C ARG A 834 28.98 -31.31 -6.06
N ASP A 835 28.92 -30.87 -4.81
CA ASP A 835 27.67 -30.85 -4.04
C ASP A 835 26.73 -29.74 -4.55
N GLU A 836 27.29 -28.60 -4.94
CA GLU A 836 26.58 -27.49 -5.57
C GLU A 836 26.03 -27.86 -6.95
N LEU A 837 26.81 -28.53 -7.80
CA LEU A 837 26.36 -28.98 -9.12
C LEU A 837 25.24 -30.01 -9.00
N LEU A 838 25.33 -30.91 -8.02
CA LEU A 838 24.26 -31.85 -7.70
C LEU A 838 23.00 -31.14 -7.19
N GLN A 839 23.16 -30.17 -6.29
CA GLN A 839 22.07 -29.35 -5.81
C GLN A 839 21.41 -28.56 -6.95
N LEU A 840 22.20 -28.09 -7.91
CA LEU A 840 21.72 -27.41 -9.11
C LEU A 840 20.93 -28.35 -10.02
N MET A 841 21.37 -29.61 -10.21
CA MET A 841 20.58 -30.62 -10.92
C MET A 841 19.25 -30.91 -10.22
N MET A 842 19.22 -30.99 -8.89
CA MET A 842 18.00 -31.19 -8.11
C MET A 842 17.06 -29.98 -8.20
N ARG A 843 17.60 -28.76 -8.10
CA ARG A 843 16.84 -27.51 -8.26
C ARG A 843 16.25 -27.36 -9.66
N PHE A 844 16.98 -27.82 -10.67
CA PHE A 844 16.48 -27.93 -12.04
C PHE A 844 15.56 -29.14 -12.26
N LYS A 845 15.16 -29.84 -11.20
CA LYS A 845 14.23 -30.97 -11.27
C LYS A 845 14.66 -32.03 -12.28
N LEU A 846 15.97 -32.26 -12.40
CA LEU A 846 16.57 -33.27 -13.28
C LEU A 846 16.79 -34.59 -12.56
N CYS A 847 17.02 -34.54 -11.25
CA CYS A 847 17.21 -35.72 -10.40
C CYS A 847 16.67 -35.48 -8.98
N TYR A 848 16.52 -36.57 -8.23
CA TYR A 848 16.17 -36.54 -6.81
C TYR A 848 16.92 -37.63 -6.03
N GLU A 849 17.06 -37.46 -4.72
CA GLU A 849 17.64 -38.46 -3.81
C GLU A 849 16.60 -39.51 -3.41
N ILE A 850 16.96 -40.80 -3.46
CA ILE A 850 16.05 -41.88 -3.06
C ILE A 850 15.88 -41.88 -1.53
N PRO A 851 14.65 -41.73 -0.99
CA PRO A 851 14.42 -41.60 0.45
C PRO A 851 14.99 -42.72 1.32
N HIS A 852 15.07 -43.95 0.79
CA HIS A 852 15.53 -45.14 1.50
C HIS A 852 16.98 -45.54 1.16
N ARG A 853 17.67 -44.79 0.31
CA ARG A 853 19.07 -45.01 -0.08
C ARG A 853 19.81 -43.67 -0.10
N PRO A 854 20.33 -43.21 1.05
CA PRO A 854 20.99 -41.92 1.13
C PRO A 854 22.21 -41.88 0.20
N ARG A 855 22.44 -40.72 -0.43
CA ARG A 855 23.49 -40.45 -1.42
C ARG A 855 23.36 -41.24 -2.74
N THR A 856 22.18 -41.77 -3.01
CA THR A 856 21.83 -42.38 -4.30
C THR A 856 20.72 -41.57 -4.95
N TYR A 857 20.92 -41.23 -6.21
CA TYR A 857 20.07 -40.32 -6.96
C TYR A 857 19.56 -40.99 -8.23
N ILE A 858 18.38 -40.56 -8.70
CA ILE A 858 17.79 -41.02 -9.95
C ILE A 858 17.49 -39.80 -10.83
N ALA A 859 17.90 -39.87 -12.11
CA ALA A 859 17.48 -38.95 -13.16
C ALA A 859 16.32 -39.55 -13.97
N PRO A 860 15.05 -39.11 -13.78
CA PRO A 860 13.88 -39.78 -14.34
C PRO A 860 13.84 -39.81 -15.87
N GLN A 861 14.50 -38.87 -16.53
CA GLN A 861 14.60 -38.78 -18.00
C GLN A 861 15.36 -39.94 -18.66
N LEU A 862 16.18 -40.67 -17.89
CA LEU A 862 16.93 -41.84 -18.34
C LEU A 862 16.25 -43.17 -17.95
N LEU A 863 15.07 -43.11 -17.33
CA LEU A 863 14.32 -44.32 -16.98
C LEU A 863 13.85 -45.07 -18.23
N SER A 864 13.58 -46.36 -18.05
CA SER A 864 12.98 -47.19 -19.08
C SER A 864 11.65 -46.60 -19.56
N PRO A 865 11.35 -46.62 -20.87
CA PRO A 865 10.02 -46.27 -21.37
C PRO A 865 8.98 -47.38 -21.08
N ASN A 866 9.44 -48.61 -20.83
CA ASN A 866 8.54 -49.73 -20.57
C ASN A 866 7.96 -49.67 -19.16
N GLN A 867 6.64 -49.73 -19.07
CA GLN A 867 5.90 -49.82 -17.81
C GLN A 867 6.24 -51.12 -17.05
N PRO A 868 6.64 -51.06 -15.77
CA PRO A 868 6.88 -52.23 -14.94
C PRO A 868 5.57 -52.96 -14.63
N LYS A 869 5.66 -54.26 -14.31
CA LYS A 869 4.50 -55.03 -13.84
C LYS A 869 4.26 -54.75 -12.36
N TYR A 870 3.02 -54.38 -12.01
CA TYR A 870 2.58 -54.19 -10.64
C TYR A 870 1.11 -54.57 -10.49
N ASP A 871 0.72 -54.90 -9.26
CA ASP A 871 -0.67 -55.20 -8.92
C ASP A 871 -1.46 -53.90 -8.74
N TRP A 872 -2.62 -53.79 -9.36
CA TRP A 872 -3.50 -52.62 -9.29
C TRP A 872 -4.94 -53.04 -9.04
N ASP A 873 -5.64 -52.37 -8.12
CA ASP A 873 -7.08 -52.59 -7.91
C ASP A 873 -7.88 -51.72 -8.88
N ASP A 874 -8.56 -52.35 -9.84
CA ASP A 874 -9.42 -51.66 -10.80
C ASP A 874 -10.82 -51.35 -10.24
N ARG A 875 -11.09 -51.61 -8.96
CA ARG A 875 -12.40 -51.35 -8.35
C ARG A 875 -12.50 -49.93 -7.79
N GLU A 876 -13.58 -49.25 -8.16
CA GLU A 876 -13.97 -47.94 -7.64
C GLU A 876 -12.90 -46.84 -7.77
N ASN A 877 -12.14 -46.80 -8.86
CA ASN A 877 -11.09 -45.79 -9.01
C ASN A 877 -11.65 -44.38 -9.25
N LEU A 878 -10.99 -43.40 -8.64
CA LEU A 878 -11.18 -41.99 -8.94
C LEU A 878 -10.23 -41.62 -10.08
N ILE A 879 -10.76 -41.16 -11.21
CA ILE A 879 -9.98 -40.94 -12.44
C ILE A 879 -10.05 -39.47 -12.85
N LEU A 880 -8.94 -38.75 -12.70
CA LEU A 880 -8.79 -37.38 -13.18
C LEU A 880 -7.92 -37.38 -14.45
N ARG A 881 -8.21 -36.50 -15.42
CA ARG A 881 -7.38 -36.36 -16.62
C ARG A 881 -7.07 -34.89 -16.86
N TYR A 882 -5.82 -34.58 -17.16
CA TYR A 882 -5.44 -33.30 -17.74
C TYR A 882 -5.27 -33.48 -19.23
N TYR A 883 -5.93 -32.64 -20.01
CA TYR A 883 -5.73 -32.56 -21.45
C TYR A 883 -5.03 -31.24 -21.78
N TYR A 884 -3.96 -31.29 -22.57
CA TYR A 884 -3.20 -30.11 -22.96
C TYR A 884 -3.42 -29.83 -24.45
N ASP A 885 -3.59 -28.55 -24.80
CA ASP A 885 -3.52 -28.16 -26.22
C ASP A 885 -2.13 -28.50 -26.78
N PHE A 886 -1.11 -28.30 -25.94
CA PHE A 886 0.26 -28.74 -26.16
C PHE A 886 0.93 -29.09 -24.85
N MET A 887 1.61 -30.23 -24.84
CA MET A 887 2.27 -30.78 -23.66
C MET A 887 3.80 -30.65 -23.79
N PRO A 888 4.45 -29.77 -23.02
CA PRO A 888 5.91 -29.73 -22.94
C PRO A 888 6.52 -31.08 -22.55
N LYS A 889 7.58 -31.49 -23.25
CA LYS A 889 8.36 -32.68 -22.88
C LYS A 889 8.94 -32.50 -21.46
N GLY A 890 8.86 -33.54 -20.65
CA GLY A 890 9.42 -33.57 -19.28
C GLY A 890 8.50 -33.06 -18.18
N MET A 891 7.20 -32.85 -18.45
CA MET A 891 6.24 -32.44 -17.40
C MET A 891 6.09 -33.53 -16.32
N LEU A 892 5.97 -34.79 -16.72
CA LEU A 892 5.86 -35.89 -15.77
C LEU A 892 7.18 -36.14 -15.03
N THR A 893 8.33 -36.04 -15.69
CA THR A 893 9.63 -36.24 -15.00
C THR A 893 9.85 -35.19 -13.91
N ARG A 894 9.44 -33.93 -14.16
CA ARG A 894 9.42 -32.88 -13.12
C ARG A 894 8.45 -33.22 -11.98
N PHE A 895 7.26 -33.71 -12.30
CA PHE A 895 6.29 -34.17 -11.30
C PHE A 895 6.84 -35.33 -10.44
N ILE A 896 7.52 -36.31 -11.05
CA ILE A 896 8.16 -37.42 -10.34
C ILE A 896 9.22 -36.90 -9.38
N VAL A 897 10.03 -35.92 -9.78
CA VAL A 897 11.05 -35.30 -8.91
C VAL A 897 10.39 -34.61 -7.72
N GLU A 898 9.28 -33.91 -7.88
CA GLU A 898 8.57 -33.25 -6.77
C GLU A 898 7.88 -34.26 -5.85
N MET A 899 7.24 -35.28 -6.42
CA MET A 899 6.48 -36.31 -5.70
C MET A 899 7.30 -37.57 -5.38
N HIS A 900 8.62 -37.46 -5.26
CA HIS A 900 9.48 -38.63 -5.12
C HIS A 900 9.35 -39.39 -3.79
N LYS A 901 8.92 -38.71 -2.72
CA LYS A 901 8.82 -39.29 -1.37
C LYS A 901 7.76 -40.40 -1.27
N PRO A 902 6.52 -40.21 -1.76
CA PRO A 902 5.49 -41.25 -1.74
C PRO A 902 5.62 -42.29 -2.87
N ILE A 903 6.75 -42.43 -3.56
CA ILE A 903 6.89 -43.45 -4.62
C ILE A 903 6.86 -44.86 -4.03
N ASP A 904 6.00 -45.71 -4.58
CA ASP A 904 5.84 -47.10 -4.14
C ASP A 904 6.96 -47.98 -4.68
N ASN A 905 7.89 -48.40 -3.82
CA ASN A 905 8.90 -49.43 -4.12
C ASN A 905 9.64 -49.25 -5.46
N GLU A 906 10.01 -48.00 -5.80
CA GLU A 906 10.71 -47.67 -7.06
C GLU A 906 9.89 -48.05 -8.32
N LEU A 907 8.56 -48.11 -8.24
CA LEU A 907 7.65 -48.30 -9.39
C LEU A 907 7.53 -47.01 -10.20
N ILE A 908 8.58 -46.71 -10.95
CA ILE A 908 8.73 -45.56 -11.83
C ILE A 908 9.24 -45.98 -13.20
N TRP A 909 8.80 -45.25 -14.22
CA TRP A 909 9.30 -45.35 -15.58
C TRP A 909 9.18 -43.97 -16.23
N LYS A 910 9.70 -43.82 -17.45
CA LYS A 910 9.77 -42.51 -18.12
C LYS A 910 8.40 -41.82 -18.22
N ASP A 911 7.36 -42.60 -18.48
CA ASP A 911 6.00 -42.13 -18.78
C ASP A 911 4.99 -42.40 -17.66
N GLY A 912 5.44 -42.80 -16.45
CA GLY A 912 4.53 -43.00 -15.33
C GLY A 912 5.16 -43.29 -13.97
N VAL A 913 4.35 -43.15 -12.93
CA VAL A 913 4.73 -43.38 -11.53
C VAL A 913 3.57 -43.90 -10.71
N ILE A 914 3.88 -44.78 -9.75
CA ILE A 914 2.94 -45.22 -8.70
C ILE A 914 3.31 -44.57 -7.37
N LEU A 915 2.32 -43.93 -6.74
CA LEU A 915 2.43 -43.25 -5.45
C LEU A 915 1.57 -43.96 -4.39
N THR A 916 2.06 -44.01 -3.15
CA THR A 916 1.38 -44.59 -1.98
C THR A 916 1.27 -43.57 -0.85
N ASP A 917 0.09 -43.47 -0.24
CA ASP A 917 -0.12 -42.75 1.02
C ASP A 917 -1.08 -43.55 1.92
N GLY A 918 -0.53 -44.21 2.94
CA GLY A 918 -1.28 -45.15 3.78
C GLY A 918 -1.89 -46.29 2.95
N ASN A 919 -3.22 -46.37 2.93
CA ASN A 919 -3.97 -47.37 2.15
C ASN A 919 -4.39 -46.86 0.76
N ALA A 920 -4.10 -45.61 0.41
CA ALA A 920 -4.40 -45.05 -0.91
C ALA A 920 -3.21 -45.24 -1.86
N ARG A 921 -3.50 -45.59 -3.12
CA ARG A 921 -2.51 -45.72 -4.19
C ARG A 921 -2.94 -44.91 -5.40
N ALA A 922 -2.02 -44.16 -6.00
CA ALA A 922 -2.26 -43.37 -7.18
C ALA A 922 -1.33 -43.80 -8.33
N GLU A 923 -1.90 -43.95 -9.52
CA GLU A 923 -1.18 -44.17 -10.76
C GLU A 923 -1.28 -42.90 -11.60
N VAL A 924 -0.13 -42.34 -11.98
CA VAL A 924 -0.03 -41.18 -12.84
C VAL A 924 0.70 -41.59 -14.11
N ILE A 925 0.04 -41.45 -15.26
CA ILE A 925 0.58 -41.85 -16.57
C ILE A 925 0.51 -40.68 -17.55
N GLU A 926 1.62 -40.42 -18.23
CA GLU A 926 1.72 -39.52 -19.36
C GLU A 926 1.43 -40.27 -20.66
N ALA A 927 0.42 -39.82 -21.39
CA ALA A 927 0.13 -40.25 -22.75
C ALA A 927 0.46 -39.09 -23.71
N TYR A 928 1.74 -38.89 -23.99
CA TYR A 928 2.24 -37.76 -24.78
C TYR A 928 1.55 -37.64 -26.15
N TYR A 929 1.32 -38.76 -26.85
CA TYR A 929 0.62 -38.78 -28.15
C TYR A 929 -0.84 -38.31 -28.10
N LYS A 930 -1.45 -38.23 -26.90
CA LYS A 930 -2.79 -37.68 -26.68
C LYS A 930 -2.76 -36.30 -26.03
N ASN A 931 -1.58 -35.78 -25.69
CA ASN A 931 -1.41 -34.63 -24.80
C ASN A 931 -2.24 -34.81 -23.50
N GLU A 932 -2.20 -36.01 -22.91
CA GLU A 932 -3.03 -36.35 -21.75
C GLU A 932 -2.15 -36.84 -20.59
N ILE A 933 -2.37 -36.29 -19.38
CA ILE A 933 -1.93 -36.93 -18.14
C ILE A 933 -3.14 -37.54 -17.47
N ARG A 934 -3.10 -38.85 -17.23
CA ARG A 934 -4.17 -39.60 -16.56
C ARG A 934 -3.75 -39.97 -15.15
N ILE A 935 -4.58 -39.63 -14.18
CA ILE A 935 -4.39 -39.96 -12.76
C ILE A 935 -5.51 -40.90 -12.33
N ARG A 936 -5.17 -42.07 -11.79
CA ARG A 936 -6.11 -43.02 -11.19
C ARG A 936 -5.77 -43.20 -9.71
N VAL A 937 -6.75 -43.06 -8.82
CA VAL A 937 -6.54 -43.26 -7.38
C VAL A 937 -7.47 -44.35 -6.85
N SER A 938 -6.87 -45.31 -6.15
CA SER A 938 -7.52 -46.45 -5.48
C SER A 938 -7.26 -46.40 -3.96
N GLY A 939 -8.00 -47.17 -3.16
CA GLY A 939 -7.81 -47.24 -1.69
C GLY A 939 -8.55 -46.17 -0.87
N PHE A 940 -8.12 -45.87 0.35
CA PHE A 940 -8.75 -44.81 1.18
C PHE A 940 -7.71 -44.13 2.08
N PRO A 941 -7.69 -42.78 2.20
CA PRO A 941 -8.57 -41.81 1.55
C PRO A 941 -8.11 -41.40 0.12
N LYS A 942 -8.96 -41.62 -0.91
CA LYS A 942 -8.63 -41.31 -2.32
C LYS A 942 -8.52 -39.80 -2.60
N LYS A 943 -9.39 -39.00 -1.98
CA LYS A 943 -9.51 -37.55 -2.25
C LYS A 943 -8.30 -36.77 -1.77
N ASP A 944 -7.74 -37.12 -0.62
CA ASP A 944 -6.59 -36.42 -0.04
C ASP A 944 -5.33 -36.61 -0.90
N LEU A 945 -5.07 -37.85 -1.33
CA LEU A 945 -3.95 -38.16 -2.22
C LEU A 945 -4.12 -37.47 -3.59
N LEU A 946 -5.34 -37.48 -4.16
CA LEU A 946 -5.61 -36.77 -5.41
C LEU A 946 -5.41 -35.25 -5.25
N THR A 947 -5.81 -34.67 -4.13
CA THR A 947 -5.65 -33.23 -3.85
C THR A 947 -4.19 -32.84 -3.80
N ARG A 948 -3.32 -33.67 -3.18
CA ARG A 948 -1.87 -33.44 -3.18
C ARG A 948 -1.27 -33.53 -4.58
N ILE A 949 -1.63 -34.56 -5.34
CA ILE A 949 -1.17 -34.72 -6.74
C ILE A 949 -1.59 -33.51 -7.58
N ARG A 950 -2.84 -33.07 -7.42
CA ARG A 950 -3.41 -31.91 -8.11
C ARG A 950 -2.70 -30.61 -7.74
N HIS A 951 -2.37 -30.42 -6.46
CA HIS A 951 -1.59 -29.27 -5.99
C HIS A 951 -0.21 -29.19 -6.66
N GLU A 952 0.51 -30.31 -6.76
CA GLU A 952 1.82 -30.32 -7.43
C GLU A 952 1.72 -30.10 -8.94
N PHE A 953 0.70 -30.63 -9.61
CA PHE A 953 0.45 -30.31 -11.01
C PHE A 953 0.13 -28.83 -11.22
N ASN A 954 -0.69 -28.22 -10.36
CA ASN A 954 -0.99 -26.79 -10.43
C ASN A 954 0.29 -25.96 -10.31
N LYS A 955 1.19 -26.25 -9.36
CA LYS A 955 2.49 -25.56 -9.28
C LYS A 955 3.32 -25.69 -10.56
N ILE A 956 3.31 -26.87 -11.19
CA ILE A 956 4.01 -27.09 -12.45
C ILE A 956 3.34 -26.28 -13.57
N HIS A 957 2.01 -26.23 -13.63
CA HIS A 957 1.26 -25.43 -14.61
C HIS A 957 1.52 -23.93 -14.44
N ASP A 958 1.50 -23.43 -13.20
CA ASP A 958 1.76 -22.02 -12.86
C ASP A 958 3.18 -21.57 -13.25
N SER A 959 4.13 -22.50 -13.36
CA SER A 959 5.48 -22.19 -13.85
C SER A 959 5.54 -21.85 -15.35
N TYR A 960 4.45 -22.06 -16.10
CA TYR A 960 4.31 -21.71 -17.50
C TYR A 960 3.23 -20.62 -17.69
N GLU A 961 3.62 -19.39 -18.03
CA GLU A 961 2.70 -18.24 -18.12
C GLU A 961 1.52 -18.43 -19.09
N LYS A 962 1.66 -19.26 -20.14
CA LYS A 962 0.69 -19.40 -21.24
C LYS A 962 0.25 -20.85 -21.50
N LEU A 963 0.45 -21.76 -20.56
CA LEU A 963 0.06 -23.17 -20.74
C LEU A 963 -1.46 -23.30 -20.80
N ARG A 964 -1.97 -23.92 -21.88
CA ARG A 964 -3.39 -24.16 -22.08
C ARG A 964 -3.71 -25.63 -21.81
N TYR A 965 -4.55 -25.86 -20.80
CA TYR A 965 -4.98 -27.19 -20.41
C TYR A 965 -6.43 -27.20 -19.92
N GLN A 966 -7.02 -28.39 -19.92
CA GLN A 966 -8.35 -28.67 -19.41
C GLN A 966 -8.25 -29.78 -18.37
N GLU A 967 -8.71 -29.50 -17.17
CA GLU A 967 -8.93 -30.52 -16.14
C GLU A 967 -10.28 -31.21 -16.40
N LEU A 968 -10.26 -32.52 -16.62
CA LEU A 968 -11.44 -33.32 -16.93
C LEU A 968 -11.86 -34.14 -15.71
N ILE A 969 -13.07 -33.87 -15.23
CA ILE A 969 -13.73 -34.51 -14.09
C ILE A 969 -14.55 -35.71 -14.57
N PRO A 970 -14.41 -36.90 -13.96
CA PRO A 970 -15.14 -38.08 -14.37
C PRO A 970 -16.62 -37.98 -14.01
N CYS A 971 -17.49 -38.54 -14.86
CA CYS A 971 -18.90 -38.68 -14.59
C CYS A 971 -19.15 -39.70 -13.46
N ASN A 972 -20.00 -39.35 -12.50
CA ASN A 972 -20.35 -40.21 -11.37
C ASN A 972 -21.67 -40.99 -11.57
N CYS A 973 -22.22 -41.00 -12.79
CA CYS A 973 -23.45 -41.74 -13.09
C CYS A 973 -23.28 -43.26 -12.86
N PRO A 974 -24.37 -44.03 -12.69
CA PRO A 974 -24.29 -45.49 -12.46
C PRO A 974 -23.50 -46.26 -13.52
N THR A 975 -23.46 -45.79 -14.76
CA THR A 975 -22.69 -46.39 -15.86
C THR A 975 -21.21 -46.04 -15.82
N CYS A 976 -20.85 -44.86 -15.31
CA CYS A 976 -19.46 -44.37 -15.27
C CYS A 976 -18.77 -44.68 -13.93
N LYS A 977 -19.54 -44.78 -12.84
CA LYS A 977 -19.03 -45.11 -11.51
C LYS A 977 -18.38 -46.50 -11.52
N GLY A 978 -17.09 -46.57 -11.17
CA GLY A 978 -16.31 -47.80 -11.20
C GLY A 978 -15.82 -48.24 -12.60
N SER A 979 -16.13 -47.49 -13.66
CA SER A 979 -15.58 -47.72 -15.00
C SER A 979 -14.11 -47.26 -15.07
N GLN A 980 -13.26 -47.97 -15.82
CA GLN A 980 -11.89 -47.52 -16.10
C GLN A 980 -11.82 -46.41 -17.16
N ASN A 981 -12.92 -46.19 -17.90
CA ASN A 981 -13.00 -45.14 -18.91
C ASN A 981 -14.31 -44.37 -18.76
N PRO A 982 -14.56 -43.67 -17.63
CA PRO A 982 -15.77 -42.88 -17.47
C PRO A 982 -15.84 -41.77 -18.52
N HIS A 983 -17.05 -41.32 -18.86
CA HIS A 983 -17.18 -40.04 -19.56
C HIS A 983 -16.63 -38.93 -18.66
N ALA A 984 -16.05 -37.88 -19.23
CA ALA A 984 -15.42 -36.81 -18.45
C ALA A 984 -15.79 -35.44 -19.00
N TYR A 985 -15.92 -34.47 -18.09
CA TYR A 985 -16.32 -33.10 -18.40
C TYR A 985 -15.21 -32.13 -18.02
N ALA A 986 -15.00 -31.09 -18.83
CA ALA A 986 -14.09 -30.01 -18.47
C ALA A 986 -14.59 -29.28 -17.22
N LEU A 987 -13.75 -29.19 -16.19
CA LEU A 987 -14.06 -28.52 -14.92
C LEU A 987 -14.56 -27.09 -15.14
N LYS A 988 -13.93 -26.34 -16.06
CA LYS A 988 -14.34 -24.98 -16.42
C LYS A 988 -15.80 -24.92 -16.90
N LYS A 989 -16.24 -25.88 -17.72
CA LYS A 989 -17.65 -25.96 -18.18
C LYS A 989 -18.61 -26.31 -17.04
N LEU A 990 -18.18 -27.13 -16.09
CA LEU A 990 -18.98 -27.43 -14.89
C LEU A 990 -19.11 -26.19 -13.99
N GLN A 991 -18.04 -25.42 -13.82
CA GLN A 991 -18.04 -24.16 -13.08
C GLN A 991 -18.92 -23.09 -13.74
N GLU A 992 -18.80 -22.89 -15.06
CA GLU A 992 -19.66 -22.00 -15.86
C GLU A 992 -21.14 -22.39 -15.73
N ARG A 993 -21.46 -23.68 -15.66
CA ARG A 993 -22.83 -24.16 -15.45
C ARG A 993 -23.35 -23.84 -14.05
N ILE A 994 -22.53 -24.00 -13.01
CA ILE A 994 -22.88 -23.60 -11.64
C ILE A 994 -23.14 -22.08 -11.57
N GLN A 995 -22.27 -21.27 -12.19
CA GLN A 995 -22.47 -19.82 -12.32
C GLN A 995 -23.81 -19.51 -12.99
N ASN A 996 -24.13 -20.15 -14.11
CA ASN A 996 -25.38 -19.94 -14.84
C ASN A 996 -26.61 -20.65 -14.22
N GLN A 997 -26.54 -21.08 -12.95
CA GLN A 997 -27.62 -21.77 -12.22
C GLN A 997 -28.14 -23.04 -12.90
N ASN A 998 -27.30 -23.68 -13.73
CA ASN A 998 -27.62 -24.93 -14.41
C ASN A 998 -26.90 -26.10 -13.71
N HIS A 999 -27.60 -26.73 -12.77
CA HIS A 999 -27.02 -27.77 -11.91
C HIS A 999 -27.09 -29.19 -12.48
N GLU A 1000 -27.58 -29.39 -13.71
CA GLU A 1000 -27.67 -30.70 -14.36
C GLU A 1000 -26.81 -30.77 -15.62
N ILE A 1001 -26.19 -31.92 -15.85
CA ILE A 1001 -25.51 -32.25 -17.10
C ILE A 1001 -25.81 -33.69 -17.52
N GLU A 1002 -26.00 -33.91 -18.81
CA GLU A 1002 -26.24 -35.24 -19.38
C GLU A 1002 -24.90 -35.93 -19.65
N CYS A 1003 -24.82 -37.22 -19.37
CA CYS A 1003 -23.68 -38.07 -19.70
C CYS A 1003 -23.72 -38.48 -21.16
N ASP A 1004 -22.65 -38.26 -21.93
CA ASP A 1004 -22.61 -38.66 -23.35
C ASP A 1004 -22.50 -40.20 -23.54
N LYS A 1005 -22.57 -40.98 -22.46
CA LYS A 1005 -22.64 -42.44 -22.55
C LYS A 1005 -24.08 -42.93 -22.40
N PRO A 1006 -24.53 -43.86 -23.27
CA PRO A 1006 -25.84 -44.48 -23.12
C PRO A 1006 -25.96 -45.17 -21.74
N PRO A 1007 -27.09 -45.02 -21.03
CA PRO A 1007 -28.39 -44.49 -21.48
C PRO A 1007 -28.57 -42.96 -21.31
N TYR A 1008 -27.49 -42.17 -21.29
CA TYR A 1008 -27.50 -40.71 -21.20
C TYR A 1008 -28.10 -40.18 -19.89
N HIS A 1009 -27.59 -40.69 -18.77
CA HIS A 1009 -28.02 -40.26 -17.44
C HIS A 1009 -27.74 -38.77 -17.22
N LYS A 1010 -28.74 -38.05 -16.69
CA LYS A 1010 -28.52 -36.73 -16.09
C LYS A 1010 -27.85 -36.89 -14.73
N VAL A 1011 -26.83 -36.08 -14.49
CA VAL A 1011 -26.08 -36.03 -13.23
C VAL A 1011 -26.00 -34.61 -12.71
N ASN A 1012 -25.94 -34.50 -11.39
CA ASN A 1012 -25.82 -33.22 -10.71
C ASN A 1012 -24.37 -32.70 -10.77
N VAL A 1013 -24.21 -31.45 -11.20
CA VAL A 1013 -22.90 -30.82 -11.43
C VAL A 1013 -22.11 -30.65 -10.12
N HIS A 1014 -22.75 -30.30 -9.00
CA HIS A 1014 -22.07 -30.20 -7.71
C HIS A 1014 -21.56 -31.57 -7.25
N SER A 1015 -22.40 -32.61 -7.37
CA SER A 1015 -22.02 -33.97 -7.02
C SER A 1015 -20.83 -34.48 -7.84
N LEU A 1016 -20.71 -34.12 -9.13
CA LEU A 1016 -19.54 -34.46 -9.95
C LEU A 1016 -18.23 -33.88 -9.39
N ILE A 1017 -18.27 -32.60 -9.01
CA ILE A 1017 -17.12 -31.89 -8.46
C ILE A 1017 -16.80 -32.41 -7.06
N ASP A 1018 -17.79 -32.51 -6.19
CA ASP A 1018 -17.63 -32.92 -4.80
C ASP A 1018 -17.11 -34.36 -4.69
N ASP A 1019 -17.59 -35.27 -5.56
CA ASP A 1019 -17.13 -36.66 -5.59
C ASP A 1019 -15.70 -36.80 -6.12
N ALA A 1020 -15.28 -35.91 -7.04
CA ALA A 1020 -13.96 -35.95 -7.65
C ALA A 1020 -12.88 -35.23 -6.84
N ILE A 1021 -13.14 -34.00 -6.39
CA ILE A 1021 -12.13 -33.11 -5.79
C ILE A 1021 -12.53 -32.57 -4.41
N GLY A 1022 -13.65 -33.02 -3.85
CA GLY A 1022 -14.18 -32.56 -2.56
C GLY A 1022 -14.95 -31.25 -2.68
N HIS A 1023 -15.53 -30.76 -1.56
CA HIS A 1023 -16.13 -29.44 -1.52
C HIS A 1023 -15.08 -28.42 -1.96
N ILE A 1024 -15.24 -27.93 -3.19
CA ILE A 1024 -14.78 -26.59 -3.49
C ILE A 1024 -15.59 -25.75 -2.50
N GLN A 1025 -14.95 -25.22 -1.46
CA GLN A 1025 -15.35 -23.88 -1.05
C GLN A 1025 -15.27 -23.11 -2.34
N ILE A 1026 -16.44 -22.90 -2.96
CA ILE A 1026 -16.60 -21.79 -3.86
C ILE A 1026 -16.34 -20.64 -2.89
N SER A 1027 -15.05 -20.28 -2.74
CA SER A 1027 -14.69 -18.95 -2.35
C SER A 1027 -15.61 -18.08 -3.19
N GLN A 1028 -16.31 -17.19 -2.51
CA GLN A 1028 -17.36 -16.33 -3.01
C GLN A 1028 -16.80 -15.42 -4.12
N ALA A 1029 -16.45 -16.02 -5.24
CA ALA A 1029 -15.92 -15.45 -6.46
C ALA A 1029 -16.96 -15.54 -7.58
N THR A 1030 -18.16 -16.07 -7.29
CA THR A 1030 -19.27 -16.17 -8.25
C THR A 1030 -20.64 -15.79 -7.70
N GLU A 1031 -20.78 -15.52 -6.40
CA GLU A 1031 -21.97 -14.82 -5.86
C GLU A 1031 -21.79 -13.30 -5.81
N ASN A 1032 -20.56 -12.78 -5.96
CA ASN A 1032 -20.31 -11.35 -6.12
C ASN A 1032 -20.47 -10.87 -7.57
N ASP A 1033 -20.28 -11.73 -8.58
CA ASP A 1033 -20.41 -11.32 -9.99
C ASP A 1033 -21.87 -11.23 -10.48
N GLN A 1034 -22.79 -12.05 -9.96
CA GLN A 1034 -24.20 -12.00 -10.41
C GLN A 1034 -25.08 -11.01 -9.63
N ARG A 1035 -24.62 -10.50 -8.49
CA ARG A 1035 -25.27 -9.35 -7.84
C ARG A 1035 -24.82 -8.02 -8.45
N GLU A 1036 -23.65 -7.97 -9.06
CA GLU A 1036 -23.17 -6.78 -9.77
C GLU A 1036 -23.79 -6.63 -11.18
N GLU A 1037 -24.34 -7.68 -11.80
CA GLU A 1037 -24.99 -7.58 -13.12
C GLU A 1037 -26.51 -7.27 -13.09
N TYR A 1038 -27.19 -7.50 -11.97
CA TYR A 1038 -28.62 -7.14 -11.82
C TYR A 1038 -28.82 -5.68 -11.39
N TYR A 1039 -27.95 -5.15 -10.52
CA TYR A 1039 -27.96 -3.73 -10.13
C TYR A 1039 -27.36 -2.79 -11.17
N SER A 1040 -26.60 -3.32 -12.13
CA SER A 1040 -26.05 -2.53 -13.23
C SER A 1040 -27.00 -2.40 -14.42
N ARG A 1041 -28.00 -3.27 -14.60
CA ARG A 1041 -28.95 -3.15 -15.73
C ARG A 1041 -30.03 -2.09 -15.53
N GLU A 1042 -30.64 -2.01 -14.34
CA GLU A 1042 -31.57 -0.90 -14.00
C GLU A 1042 -30.82 0.45 -13.93
N ALA A 1043 -29.59 0.46 -13.42
CA ALA A 1043 -28.77 1.68 -13.39
C ALA A 1043 -28.27 2.11 -14.77
N TYR A 1044 -28.04 1.20 -15.73
CA TYR A 1044 -27.66 1.55 -17.10
C TYR A 1044 -28.85 2.05 -17.93
N GLU A 1045 -30.05 1.50 -17.73
CA GLU A 1045 -31.27 1.97 -18.40
C GLU A 1045 -31.73 3.32 -17.85
N ASP A 1046 -31.68 3.52 -16.53
CA ASP A 1046 -31.95 4.82 -15.89
C ASP A 1046 -30.89 5.88 -16.28
N MET A 1047 -29.62 5.49 -16.40
CA MET A 1047 -28.54 6.38 -16.85
C MET A 1047 -28.66 6.73 -18.35
N GLN A 1048 -29.18 5.85 -19.20
CA GLN A 1048 -29.45 6.16 -20.61
C GLN A 1048 -30.67 7.09 -20.81
N GLU A 1049 -31.72 7.00 -19.99
CA GLU A 1049 -32.81 7.99 -19.97
C GLU A 1049 -32.35 9.35 -19.43
N ILE A 1050 -31.56 9.37 -18.35
CA ILE A 1050 -30.97 10.60 -17.80
C ILE A 1050 -30.01 11.24 -18.80
N THR A 1051 -29.25 10.45 -19.57
CA THR A 1051 -28.36 10.96 -20.62
C THR A 1051 -29.14 11.47 -21.83
N LYS A 1052 -30.25 10.84 -22.24
CA LYS A 1052 -31.17 11.37 -23.27
C LYS A 1052 -31.87 12.67 -22.84
N LEU A 1053 -32.19 12.82 -21.55
CA LEU A 1053 -32.80 14.03 -20.97
C LEU A 1053 -31.76 15.16 -20.76
N ALA A 1054 -30.51 14.83 -20.45
CA ALA A 1054 -29.42 15.80 -20.34
C ALA A 1054 -28.98 16.36 -21.71
N VAL A 1055 -28.95 15.51 -22.75
CA VAL A 1055 -28.66 15.92 -24.13
C VAL A 1055 -29.79 16.79 -24.71
N SER A 1056 -31.05 16.53 -24.37
CA SER A 1056 -32.16 17.43 -24.74
C SER A 1056 -32.12 18.76 -23.97
N ARG A 1057 -31.65 18.78 -22.72
CA ARG A 1057 -31.42 20.01 -21.94
C ARG A 1057 -30.30 20.89 -22.52
N GLU A 1058 -29.20 20.29 -22.99
CA GLU A 1058 -28.14 21.03 -23.71
C GLU A 1058 -28.58 21.56 -25.08
N ILE A 1059 -29.43 20.83 -25.81
CA ILE A 1059 -29.98 21.29 -27.10
C ILE A 1059 -30.95 22.46 -26.89
N THR A 1060 -31.75 22.44 -25.82
CA THR A 1060 -32.69 23.53 -25.48
C THR A 1060 -31.97 24.78 -24.98
N LEU A 1061 -30.94 24.63 -24.14
CA LEU A 1061 -30.09 25.73 -23.68
C LEU A 1061 -29.27 26.37 -24.81
N LYS A 1062 -28.82 25.59 -25.80
CA LYS A 1062 -28.16 26.11 -27.00
C LYS A 1062 -29.13 26.81 -27.96
N GLN A 1063 -30.40 26.41 -28.01
CA GLN A 1063 -31.43 27.11 -28.79
C GLN A 1063 -31.90 28.42 -28.12
N GLU A 1064 -31.98 28.49 -26.79
CA GLU A 1064 -32.29 29.73 -26.05
C GLU A 1064 -31.14 30.75 -26.07
N GLN A 1065 -29.89 30.28 -26.05
CA GLN A 1065 -28.69 31.12 -26.22
C GLN A 1065 -28.53 31.62 -27.67
N ALA A 1066 -29.03 30.87 -28.67
CA ALA A 1066 -29.09 31.34 -30.05
C ALA A 1066 -30.20 32.40 -30.27
N MET A 1067 -31.35 32.28 -29.59
CA MET A 1067 -32.44 33.27 -29.69
C MET A 1067 -32.21 34.56 -28.89
N THR A 1068 -31.30 34.57 -27.92
CA THR A 1068 -30.94 35.78 -27.16
C THR A 1068 -29.86 36.63 -27.84
N ASN A 1069 -29.13 36.08 -28.83
CA ASN A 1069 -28.09 36.78 -29.57
C ASN A 1069 -28.55 37.53 -30.84
N GLU A 1070 -29.85 37.48 -31.19
CA GLU A 1070 -30.40 38.22 -32.34
C GLU A 1070 -31.11 39.54 -31.97
N LYS A 1071 -31.18 39.94 -30.69
CA LYS A 1071 -31.95 41.14 -30.28
C LYS A 1071 -31.19 42.36 -29.78
N ASN A 1072 -29.85 42.35 -29.70
CA ASN A 1072 -29.09 43.54 -29.29
C ASN A 1072 -28.04 43.95 -30.34
N GLN A 1073 -28.52 44.33 -31.52
CA GLN A 1073 -27.88 45.34 -32.35
C GLN A 1073 -28.91 46.40 -32.66
N THR A 1074 -28.89 47.54 -31.94
CA THR A 1074 -29.04 48.90 -32.52
C THR A 1074 -29.12 49.99 -31.44
N TRP A 1075 -28.38 51.06 -31.74
CA TRP A 1075 -28.58 52.47 -31.37
C TRP A 1075 -27.93 53.09 -30.13
N THR A 1076 -26.98 53.96 -30.50
CA THR A 1076 -26.31 55.11 -29.89
C THR A 1076 -27.23 56.17 -29.29
N GLY A 1077 -26.73 56.92 -28.28
CA GLY A 1077 -27.17 58.31 -28.06
C GLY A 1077 -27.03 58.86 -26.63
N ASP A 1078 -25.98 59.65 -26.40
CA ASP A 1078 -25.96 60.97 -25.74
C ASP A 1078 -26.61 61.26 -24.36
N ARG A 1079 -25.73 61.75 -23.46
CA ARG A 1079 -25.78 63.02 -22.69
C ARG A 1079 -26.71 63.23 -21.46
N VAL A 1080 -26.01 63.58 -20.35
CA VAL A 1080 -26.15 64.79 -19.49
C VAL A 1080 -26.97 64.75 -18.19
N ASP A 1081 -26.26 65.15 -17.12
CA ASP A 1081 -26.57 65.85 -15.86
C ASP A 1081 -27.96 65.85 -15.22
N GLY A 1082 -27.93 65.84 -13.87
CA GLY A 1082 -28.65 66.87 -13.11
C GLY A 1082 -29.41 66.42 -11.87
N ASP A 1083 -28.72 66.41 -10.73
CA ASP A 1083 -29.05 67.11 -9.48
C ASP A 1083 -30.52 67.38 -9.04
N LYS A 1084 -30.72 67.28 -7.71
CA LYS A 1084 -31.65 68.03 -6.81
C LYS A 1084 -32.91 67.39 -6.19
N VAL A 1085 -32.85 67.33 -4.85
CA VAL A 1085 -33.74 68.00 -3.84
C VAL A 1085 -34.80 67.18 -3.06
N MET A 1086 -34.58 67.21 -1.73
CA MET A 1086 -35.47 67.31 -0.54
C MET A 1086 -36.79 66.53 -0.44
N GLY A 1087 -37.08 66.11 0.81
CA GLY A 1087 -38.45 65.89 1.27
C GLY A 1087 -38.54 65.25 2.65
N ASP A 1088 -38.61 66.09 3.68
CA ASP A 1088 -38.57 65.79 5.11
C ASP A 1088 -39.96 65.50 5.73
N LYS A 1089 -39.96 64.98 6.98
CA LYS A 1089 -40.96 65.12 8.08
C LYS A 1089 -42.06 64.08 8.41
N ASP A 1090 -41.95 63.61 9.66
CA ASP A 1090 -42.90 63.56 10.81
C ASP A 1090 -44.30 62.92 10.63
N THR A 1091 -44.88 62.14 11.57
CA THR A 1091 -45.30 62.55 12.93
C THR A 1091 -46.01 61.38 13.69
N ILE A 1092 -45.76 61.28 15.02
CA ILE A 1092 -46.71 61.16 16.18
C ILE A 1092 -47.65 59.93 16.26
N ALA A 1093 -47.47 58.97 17.19
CA ALA A 1093 -47.75 58.91 18.65
C ALA A 1093 -49.20 58.56 19.09
N GLY A 1094 -49.32 57.67 20.11
CA GLY A 1094 -50.25 57.91 21.23
C GLY A 1094 -51.30 56.84 21.63
N ASN A 1095 -50.94 56.01 22.63
CA ASN A 1095 -51.64 55.69 23.89
C ASN A 1095 -53.14 55.25 23.99
N LYS A 1096 -53.37 54.17 24.78
CA LYS A 1096 -54.05 54.11 26.11
C LYS A 1096 -54.21 52.63 26.58
N MET A 1097 -53.52 52.11 27.61
CA MET A 1097 -53.74 52.18 29.09
C MET A 1097 -55.08 51.59 29.63
N LYS A 1098 -55.05 50.43 30.31
CA LYS A 1098 -55.24 50.26 31.79
C LYS A 1098 -55.57 48.80 32.26
N THR A 1099 -54.86 48.39 33.34
CA THR A 1099 -55.26 47.57 34.53
C THR A 1099 -55.78 46.11 34.33
N GLY A 1100 -55.38 45.07 35.08
CA GLY A 1100 -54.50 44.88 36.24
C GLY A 1100 -54.48 43.40 36.69
N ASP A 1101 -53.44 43.03 37.44
CA ASP A 1101 -53.26 41.96 38.45
C ASP A 1101 -53.21 40.44 38.13
N VAL A 1102 -51.97 39.93 38.32
CA VAL A 1102 -51.51 38.77 39.14
C VAL A 1102 -51.64 37.32 38.61
N ALA A 1103 -50.49 36.79 38.13
CA ALA A 1103 -49.71 35.65 38.68
C ALA A 1103 -49.23 34.61 37.64
N GLY A 1104 -47.92 34.34 37.67
CA GLY A 1104 -47.35 33.01 37.39
C GLY A 1104 -46.42 32.90 36.20
N ASP A 1105 -45.13 33.17 36.42
CA ASP A 1105 -44.03 33.07 35.47
C ASP A 1105 -43.76 31.66 34.89
N ALA A 1106 -43.52 31.62 33.58
CA ALA A 1106 -42.47 30.80 32.96
C ALA A 1106 -42.16 31.37 31.56
N ILE A 1107 -41.07 32.15 31.44
CA ILE A 1107 -40.59 32.72 30.16
C ILE A 1107 -39.65 31.72 29.49
N ALA A 1108 -40.13 31.13 28.38
CA ALA A 1108 -39.30 30.59 27.31
C ALA A 1108 -39.25 31.63 26.18
N GLY A 1109 -38.06 32.07 25.78
CA GLY A 1109 -37.87 32.99 24.66
C GLY A 1109 -38.06 32.27 23.33
N ASN A 1110 -39.16 32.56 22.64
CA ASN A 1110 -39.42 32.16 21.25
C ASN A 1110 -39.46 33.43 20.38
N LYS A 1111 -38.71 33.45 19.27
CA LYS A 1111 -38.95 34.40 18.16
C LYS A 1111 -40.26 33.98 17.49
N ILE A 1112 -41.22 34.91 17.36
CA ILE A 1112 -42.49 34.67 16.68
C ILE A 1112 -42.23 34.56 15.18
N VAL A 1113 -42.33 33.34 14.63
CA VAL A 1113 -42.39 33.06 13.18
C VAL A 1113 -43.80 33.39 12.69
N ASN A 1114 -43.90 34.07 11.55
CA ASN A 1114 -45.20 34.40 10.95
C ASN A 1114 -45.82 33.13 10.34
N SER A 1115 -46.62 32.40 11.13
CA SER A 1115 -47.09 31.04 10.81
C SER A 1115 -48.01 30.94 9.59
N GLN A 1116 -48.53 32.05 9.09
CA GLN A 1116 -49.43 32.06 7.93
C GLN A 1116 -48.71 31.82 6.59
N ASN A 1117 -47.51 32.40 6.37
CA ASN A 1117 -46.79 32.23 5.10
C ASN A 1117 -46.25 30.81 4.92
N LEU A 1118 -45.76 30.19 6.00
CA LEU A 1118 -45.28 28.80 5.99
C LEU A 1118 -46.42 27.82 5.73
N ALA A 1119 -47.56 27.99 6.41
CA ALA A 1119 -48.71 27.11 6.25
C ALA A 1119 -49.30 27.20 4.83
N GLN A 1120 -49.34 28.39 4.25
CA GLN A 1120 -49.83 28.57 2.88
C GLN A 1120 -48.86 27.98 1.85
N ALA A 1121 -47.55 28.20 1.98
CA ALA A 1121 -46.56 27.61 1.09
C ALA A 1121 -46.55 26.07 1.17
N ALA A 1122 -46.66 25.51 2.38
CA ALA A 1122 -46.76 24.07 2.57
C ALA A 1122 -48.03 23.49 1.90
N LYS A 1123 -49.16 24.18 2.05
CA LYS A 1123 -50.41 23.78 1.41
C LYS A 1123 -50.32 23.85 -0.12
N ASP A 1124 -49.78 24.93 -0.66
CA ASP A 1124 -49.64 25.11 -2.12
C ASP A 1124 -48.72 24.03 -2.74
N ILE A 1125 -47.63 23.63 -2.04
CA ILE A 1125 -46.75 22.53 -2.47
C ILE A 1125 -47.49 21.18 -2.40
N LYS A 1126 -48.25 20.95 -1.33
CA LYS A 1126 -48.99 19.69 -1.15
C LYS A 1126 -50.06 19.51 -2.22
N ASP A 1127 -50.88 20.53 -2.46
CA ASP A 1127 -51.96 20.48 -3.45
C ASP A 1127 -51.41 20.24 -4.87
N LEU A 1128 -50.22 20.79 -5.18
CA LEU A 1128 -49.55 20.61 -6.46
C LEU A 1128 -48.96 19.20 -6.62
N LEU A 1129 -48.38 18.63 -5.56
CA LEU A 1129 -47.90 17.25 -5.55
C LEU A 1129 -49.06 16.24 -5.65
N ASP A 1130 -50.15 16.50 -4.95
CA ASP A 1130 -51.34 15.65 -4.98
C ASP A 1130 -52.02 15.69 -6.36
N GLN A 1131 -52.08 16.86 -7.03
CA GLN A 1131 -52.57 16.95 -8.41
C GLN A 1131 -51.71 16.17 -9.41
N ILE A 1132 -50.39 16.29 -9.31
CA ILE A 1132 -49.46 15.61 -10.21
C ILE A 1132 -49.51 14.10 -10.00
N SER A 1133 -49.55 13.65 -8.74
CA SER A 1133 -49.66 12.23 -8.38
C SER A 1133 -50.97 11.60 -8.87
N ALA A 1134 -52.08 12.36 -8.89
CA ALA A 1134 -53.36 11.90 -9.42
C ALA A 1134 -53.36 11.73 -10.96
N THR A 1135 -52.55 12.50 -11.68
CA THR A 1135 -52.47 12.43 -13.15
C THR A 1135 -51.46 11.41 -13.70
N ASP A 1136 -50.50 10.96 -12.90
CA ASP A 1136 -49.40 10.12 -13.35
C ASP A 1136 -49.54 8.66 -12.89
N ARG A 1137 -49.74 7.72 -13.84
CA ARG A 1137 -49.99 6.29 -13.55
C ARG A 1137 -48.80 5.56 -12.91
N SER A 1138 -47.59 6.12 -12.98
CA SER A 1138 -46.36 5.46 -12.52
C SER A 1138 -46.15 5.52 -11.00
N ASN A 1139 -46.77 6.49 -10.32
CA ASN A 1139 -46.70 6.74 -8.87
C ASN A 1139 -45.29 6.73 -8.25
N LYS A 1140 -44.23 6.96 -9.06
CA LYS A 1140 -42.83 7.00 -8.59
C LYS A 1140 -42.49 8.38 -7.99
N PRO A 1141 -42.01 8.47 -6.74
CA PRO A 1141 -41.79 9.75 -6.04
C PRO A 1141 -40.84 10.71 -6.76
N THR A 1142 -39.83 10.18 -7.45
CA THR A 1142 -38.81 10.95 -8.18
C THR A 1142 -39.38 11.66 -9.40
N ILE A 1143 -40.26 11.00 -10.16
CA ILE A 1143 -40.90 11.56 -11.36
C ILE A 1143 -41.89 12.66 -10.96
N ILE A 1144 -42.65 12.42 -9.90
CA ILE A 1144 -43.59 13.41 -9.33
C ILE A 1144 -42.84 14.65 -8.82
N ALA A 1145 -41.69 14.46 -8.17
CA ALA A 1145 -40.85 15.58 -7.71
C ALA A 1145 -40.33 16.44 -8.87
N VAL A 1146 -39.85 15.82 -9.95
CA VAL A 1146 -39.32 16.53 -11.13
C VAL A 1146 -40.40 17.37 -11.80
N LYS A 1147 -41.60 16.80 -12.02
CA LYS A 1147 -42.74 17.54 -12.59
C LYS A 1147 -43.21 18.68 -11.69
N ALA A 1148 -43.17 18.47 -10.38
CA ALA A 1148 -43.53 19.51 -9.41
C ALA A 1148 -42.52 20.68 -9.44
N ILE A 1149 -41.23 20.39 -9.54
CA ILE A 1149 -40.18 21.41 -9.67
C ILE A 1149 -40.40 22.23 -10.96
N GLU A 1150 -40.66 21.58 -12.09
CA GLU A 1150 -40.94 22.30 -13.35
C GLU A 1150 -42.18 23.20 -13.27
N ALA A 1151 -43.24 22.76 -12.59
CA ALA A 1151 -44.45 23.55 -12.41
C ALA A 1151 -44.24 24.75 -11.46
N ILE A 1152 -43.41 24.58 -10.42
CA ILE A 1152 -43.03 25.66 -9.50
C ILE A 1152 -42.13 26.69 -10.20
N GLU A 1153 -41.20 26.25 -11.04
CA GLU A 1153 -40.33 27.15 -11.80
C GLU A 1153 -41.10 27.98 -12.84
N LYS A 1154 -42.15 27.42 -13.44
CA LYS A 1154 -43.02 28.12 -14.38
C LYS A 1154 -43.95 29.14 -13.73
N ASN A 1155 -44.14 29.11 -12.40
CA ASN A 1155 -44.98 30.06 -11.67
C ASN A 1155 -44.15 30.91 -10.68
N PRO A 1156 -43.66 32.10 -11.10
CA PRO A 1156 -42.74 32.91 -10.31
C PRO A 1156 -43.34 33.34 -8.97
N THR A 1157 -44.65 33.61 -8.91
CA THR A 1157 -45.31 34.03 -7.66
C THR A 1157 -45.42 32.91 -6.62
N LEU A 1158 -45.45 31.65 -7.06
CA LEU A 1158 -45.45 30.48 -6.18
C LEU A 1158 -44.01 30.19 -5.71
N LYS A 1159 -43.04 30.26 -6.63
CA LYS A 1159 -41.62 30.08 -6.34
C LYS A 1159 -41.12 31.06 -5.26
N ASP A 1160 -41.43 32.35 -5.40
CA ASP A 1160 -41.00 33.36 -4.44
C ASP A 1160 -41.61 33.15 -3.04
N ARG A 1161 -42.86 32.67 -3.00
CA ARG A 1161 -43.56 32.37 -1.74
C ARG A 1161 -42.94 31.21 -0.99
N ILE A 1162 -42.56 30.16 -1.72
CA ILE A 1162 -41.89 28.98 -1.16
C ILE A 1162 -40.48 29.32 -0.67
N ILE A 1163 -39.74 30.13 -1.44
CA ILE A 1163 -38.41 30.61 -1.07
C ILE A 1163 -38.47 31.47 0.19
N ASN A 1164 -39.41 32.41 0.28
CA ASN A 1164 -39.56 33.26 1.45
C ASN A 1164 -39.97 32.47 2.69
N ALA A 1165 -40.90 31.51 2.56
CA ALA A 1165 -41.27 30.60 3.65
C ALA A 1165 -40.06 29.77 4.13
N GLY A 1166 -39.23 29.28 3.21
CA GLY A 1166 -38.01 28.54 3.52
C GLY A 1166 -36.92 29.39 4.19
N LYS A 1167 -36.79 30.68 3.83
CA LYS A 1167 -35.88 31.63 4.48
C LYS A 1167 -36.34 32.02 5.89
N GLU A 1168 -37.63 32.22 6.09
CA GLU A 1168 -38.17 32.70 7.37
C GLU A 1168 -38.29 31.61 8.43
N ALA A 1169 -38.72 30.40 8.05
CA ALA A 1169 -38.98 29.31 8.99
C ALA A 1169 -37.99 28.13 8.88
N GLY A 1170 -37.14 28.13 7.86
CA GLY A 1170 -36.22 27.03 7.54
C GLY A 1170 -36.90 25.94 6.70
N PHE A 1171 -36.18 25.47 5.67
CA PHE A 1171 -36.67 24.40 4.77
C PHE A 1171 -36.98 23.08 5.50
N ALA A 1172 -36.33 22.80 6.65
CA ALA A 1172 -36.66 21.65 7.48
C ALA A 1172 -38.05 21.74 8.13
N ALA A 1173 -38.53 22.95 8.44
CA ALA A 1173 -39.89 23.17 8.95
C ALA A 1173 -40.92 23.08 7.82
N LEU A 1174 -40.57 23.52 6.61
CA LEU A 1174 -41.40 23.36 5.41
C LEU A 1174 -41.54 21.88 5.00
N ASP A 1175 -40.45 21.10 5.06
CA ASP A 1175 -40.45 19.64 4.83
C ASP A 1175 -41.36 18.92 5.83
N ALA A 1176 -41.32 19.32 7.11
CA ALA A 1176 -42.15 18.72 8.15
C ALA A 1176 -43.63 19.11 8.01
N ALA A 1177 -43.93 20.28 7.43
CA ALA A 1177 -45.29 20.76 7.23
C ALA A 1177 -45.99 20.14 6.02
N VAL A 1178 -45.22 19.61 5.05
CA VAL A 1178 -45.75 18.96 3.85
C VAL A 1178 -45.61 17.45 3.97
N ASP A 1179 -46.70 16.78 4.30
CA ASP A 1179 -46.74 15.32 4.40
C ASP A 1179 -46.87 14.68 3.00
N HIS A 1180 -45.77 14.65 2.24
CA HIS A 1180 -45.68 13.99 0.92
C HIS A 1180 -44.26 13.42 0.66
N PRO A 1181 -44.10 12.16 0.19
CA PRO A 1181 -42.79 11.50 0.05
C PRO A 1181 -41.79 12.25 -0.85
N SER A 1182 -42.30 12.90 -1.88
CA SER A 1182 -41.51 13.66 -2.86
C SER A 1182 -41.04 15.03 -2.38
N VAL A 1183 -41.55 15.54 -1.25
CA VAL A 1183 -41.32 16.95 -0.89
C VAL A 1183 -39.86 17.27 -0.60
N LYS A 1184 -39.14 16.33 0.01
CA LYS A 1184 -37.70 16.48 0.33
C LYS A 1184 -36.84 16.70 -0.90
N ILE A 1185 -37.24 16.13 -2.04
CA ILE A 1185 -36.54 16.28 -3.31
C ILE A 1185 -36.82 17.68 -3.89
N VAL A 1186 -38.09 18.12 -3.80
CA VAL A 1186 -38.51 19.45 -4.26
C VAL A 1186 -37.85 20.56 -3.44
N THR A 1187 -37.82 20.44 -2.11
CA THR A 1187 -37.18 21.44 -1.23
C THR A 1187 -35.67 21.45 -1.35
N ALA A 1188 -35.01 20.29 -1.52
CA ALA A 1188 -33.58 20.23 -1.82
C ALA A 1188 -33.22 20.91 -3.15
N ALA A 1189 -34.05 20.72 -4.19
CA ALA A 1189 -33.84 21.37 -5.48
C ALA A 1189 -34.01 22.90 -5.40
N ILE A 1190 -35.06 23.37 -4.69
CA ILE A 1190 -35.27 24.81 -4.48
C ILE A 1190 -34.14 25.42 -3.65
N LYS A 1191 -33.64 24.69 -2.64
CA LYS A 1191 -32.47 25.13 -1.84
C LYS A 1191 -31.22 25.23 -2.70
N GLY A 1192 -30.97 24.24 -3.56
CA GLY A 1192 -29.85 24.27 -4.52
C GLY A 1192 -29.94 25.44 -5.51
N ALA A 1193 -31.13 25.77 -6.00
CA ALA A 1193 -31.35 26.92 -6.89
C ALA A 1193 -31.23 28.29 -6.19
N MET A 1194 -31.19 28.33 -4.86
CA MET A 1194 -30.90 29.55 -4.09
C MET A 1194 -29.42 29.71 -3.75
N GLU A 1195 -28.68 28.61 -3.70
CA GLU A 1195 -27.25 28.57 -3.38
C GLU A 1195 -26.37 28.74 -4.64
N ALA A 1196 -26.96 28.54 -5.84
CA ALA A 1196 -26.40 28.86 -7.15
C ALA A 1196 -26.77 30.29 -7.57
#